data_AF-A0A497PQ23-F1
#
_entry.id   AF-A0A497PQ23-F1
#
_cell.length_a   1.000
_cell.length_b   1.000
_cell.length_c   1.000
_cell.angle_alpha   90.00
_cell.angle_beta   90.00
_cell.angle_gamma   90.00
#
_symmetry.space_group_name_H-M   'P 1'
#
loop_
_entity.id
_entity.type
_entity.pdbx_description
1 polymer ?
#
loop_
_entity_poly.entity_id
_entity_poly.type
_entity_poly.pdbx_seq_one_letter_code
_entity_poly.pdbx_strand_id
1 'polypeptide(L)'
;MSAMNIMNKTFALFIVSLFVMSFVVSATAATAPIPTSDSEHQMNSFSGVPHREVVLSDEGTNVNWYSETGSYNDSWTWDHTDWIFGPRSTYEIYYQNATLLQRNDFIPLNEEVTFKVSVSKGVLKGLGLDSVRVSGNFYVENYDSSFSFDFYNGTSPTWSAYSSTYNYTSETSGPPYLTINEGGCSFTSDANMYIVVFKVTFSGDTPLGLYWLYADAYDTEFNYHEVHSRWYEDSYNSNEVAIGLPYSEAYADNYDGFYSIEKLDLAGDTIFSVSRGTDFMMRLNITGTGDLGYAILYASSPGVEIPVNMTGYHKEQVLQTGGWVFDPELDTYVYNSTVEHYETVTTYGNYTGTDWFYGYPWVDYEYRWLQYFWENDTYVVQHETDMTHDMQLMLIYNFTSGSFETIYGFYYWDYPSDTYVPDLKDEFVFYSLPLEEAPVIFLELNQTLCTTHTVGDVVSVEFVMHFTDQAPKGAMMNFYEYVVDSSGYDYRASVSDEDPSALMTWAEYNEATEIAVESPATIAKLLREDGTPVNTYYFPAKVGEPFIVQGRLQGGSDVADDIDGVLFDMNSYNGYWTETESTYSNIYYEVRVESDFSVVMKAFNLTYKENYTYGSYFDYGTWEEVEGWHWEYFYFNQKTGEWVPSIDWYYGGKSEATAITQDFAIVDQISKYISGGDLYFSFRLNFTSAVPDSEMYWNFQFANYTWVEDPESNYGYHESGQWFEGWIHSFDYSGTDTYVEISTEIGVYSNNSLFTASDWVAVQESPYITIDGVDYPIVVREISY
;
A
#
# COMPACT_ATOMS: atom_id res chain seq x y z
N MET A 1 39.10 -33.67 33.62
CA MET A 1 37.78 -33.08 33.35
C MET A 1 37.22 -32.21 34.50
N SER A 2 38.05 -31.68 35.41
CA SER A 2 37.62 -30.80 36.52
C SER A 2 38.16 -29.35 36.43
N ALA A 3 39.06 -29.07 35.48
CA ALA A 3 39.69 -27.75 35.34
C ALA A 3 38.93 -26.79 34.40
N MET A 4 38.12 -27.29 33.45
CA MET A 4 37.31 -26.44 32.56
C MET A 4 36.10 -25.80 33.24
N ASN A 5 35.49 -26.45 34.24
CA ASN A 5 34.31 -25.89 34.92
C ASN A 5 34.63 -24.73 35.88
N ILE A 6 35.88 -24.55 36.28
CA ILE A 6 36.29 -23.46 37.18
C ILE A 6 36.59 -22.18 36.39
N MET A 7 37.05 -22.30 35.13
CA MET A 7 37.36 -21.15 34.27
C MET A 7 36.09 -20.40 33.83
N ASN A 8 35.01 -21.12 33.48
CA ASN A 8 33.75 -20.49 33.04
C ASN A 8 33.03 -19.73 34.16
N LYS A 9 33.09 -20.21 35.42
CA LYS A 9 32.44 -19.53 36.54
C LYS A 9 33.16 -18.25 36.98
N THR A 10 34.47 -18.20 36.81
CA THR A 10 35.28 -17.02 37.17
C THR A 10 35.13 -15.91 36.12
N PHE A 11 34.94 -16.29 34.84
CA PHE A 11 34.72 -15.34 33.75
C PHE A 11 33.32 -14.69 33.81
N ALA A 12 32.28 -15.46 34.13
CA ALA A 12 30.92 -14.93 34.32
C ALA A 12 30.82 -13.92 35.48
N LEU A 13 31.51 -14.18 36.60
CA LEU A 13 31.57 -13.26 37.74
C LEU A 13 32.29 -11.94 37.43
N PHE A 14 33.26 -11.97 36.51
CA PHE A 14 33.97 -10.78 36.07
C PHE A 14 33.10 -9.87 35.19
N ILE A 15 32.26 -10.45 34.32
CA ILE A 15 31.32 -9.70 33.46
C ILE A 15 30.22 -9.03 34.28
N VAL A 16 29.64 -9.73 35.26
CA VAL A 16 28.61 -9.16 36.15
C VAL A 16 29.17 -8.01 37.00
N SER A 17 30.44 -8.10 37.41
CA SER A 17 31.11 -7.03 38.19
C SER A 17 31.35 -5.76 37.37
N LEU A 18 31.58 -5.89 36.06
CA LEU A 18 31.75 -4.76 35.14
C LEU A 18 30.41 -4.05 34.84
N PHE A 19 29.30 -4.81 34.82
CA PHE A 19 27.96 -4.29 34.55
C PHE A 19 27.36 -3.49 35.73
N VAL A 20 27.72 -3.82 36.97
CA VAL A 20 27.24 -3.08 38.16
C VAL A 20 28.00 -1.76 38.37
N MET A 21 29.21 -1.62 37.83
CA MET A 21 30.03 -0.42 38.01
C MET A 21 29.66 0.73 37.03
N SER A 22 28.89 0.46 35.97
CA SER A 22 28.48 1.48 34.98
C SER A 22 27.30 2.35 35.43
N PHE A 23 26.51 1.92 36.42
CA PHE A 23 25.32 2.65 36.88
C PHE A 23 25.56 3.70 37.99
N VAL A 24 26.81 3.90 38.44
CA VAL A 24 27.11 4.77 39.60
C VAL A 24 27.64 6.17 39.18
N VAL A 25 27.83 6.47 37.89
CA VAL A 25 28.58 7.68 37.46
C VAL A 25 27.72 8.82 36.88
N SER A 26 26.44 8.63 36.60
CA SER A 26 25.61 9.66 35.93
C SER A 26 24.50 10.22 36.83
N ALA A 27 24.87 10.85 37.94
CA ALA A 27 23.94 11.69 38.71
C ALA A 27 24.67 12.92 39.24
N THR A 28 24.68 14.02 38.48
CA THR A 28 24.64 15.40 39.02
C THR A 28 24.40 16.46 37.95
N ALA A 29 23.45 17.34 38.29
CA ALA A 29 23.38 18.77 37.94
C ALA A 29 22.73 19.18 36.60
N ALA A 30 21.49 19.69 36.69
CA ALA A 30 21.08 20.87 35.94
C ALA A 30 20.05 21.68 36.74
N THR A 31 20.45 22.89 37.09
CA THR A 31 19.67 23.94 37.77
C THR A 31 18.77 24.68 36.79
N ALA A 32 17.51 24.91 37.17
CA ALA A 32 16.55 25.73 36.43
C ALA A 32 16.82 27.25 36.58
N PRO A 33 16.65 28.07 35.52
CA PRO A 33 16.45 29.51 35.64
C PRO A 33 14.98 29.93 35.43
N ILE A 34 14.63 30.96 36.20
CA ILE A 34 13.34 31.65 36.33
C ILE A 34 13.10 32.62 35.14
N PRO A 35 11.87 32.80 34.65
CA PRO A 35 11.56 33.75 33.58
C PRO A 35 11.24 35.16 34.11
N THR A 36 11.60 36.18 33.33
CA THR A 36 11.19 37.59 33.53
C THR A 36 10.26 38.04 32.40
N SER A 37 8.99 38.20 32.77
CA SER A 37 8.05 39.32 32.51
C SER A 37 8.10 40.14 31.21
N ASP A 38 6.88 40.30 30.69
CA ASP A 38 6.27 41.50 30.08
C ASP A 38 6.58 41.84 28.61
N SER A 39 5.58 41.68 27.75
CA SER A 39 4.82 42.85 27.27
C SER A 39 3.54 42.45 26.53
N GLU A 40 2.44 43.05 26.98
CA GLU A 40 1.09 43.03 26.44
C GLU A 40 1.03 43.48 24.97
N HIS A 41 0.19 42.85 24.15
CA HIS A 41 -0.67 43.58 23.23
C HIS A 41 -2.00 42.85 22.98
N GLN A 42 -3.06 43.61 23.21
CA GLN A 42 -4.47 43.26 23.16
C GLN A 42 -4.94 42.88 21.76
N MET A 43 -5.70 41.79 21.64
CA MET A 43 -6.68 41.65 20.56
C MET A 43 -8.06 41.33 21.12
N ASN A 44 -9.03 42.06 20.57
CA ASN A 44 -10.43 42.11 20.98
C ASN A 44 -11.12 40.76 20.80
N SER A 45 -11.84 40.38 21.84
CA SER A 45 -12.88 39.35 21.87
C SER A 45 -14.03 39.67 20.91
N PHE A 46 -14.47 38.68 20.12
CA PHE A 46 -15.90 38.40 19.97
C PHE A 46 -16.12 36.88 19.96
N SER A 47 -16.69 36.46 21.07
CA SER A 47 -17.22 35.14 21.40
C SER A 47 -18.42 34.77 20.55
N GLY A 48 -18.58 33.47 20.27
CA GLY A 48 -19.89 32.83 20.29
C GLY A 48 -20.22 31.94 19.09
N VAL A 49 -19.56 30.78 18.98
CA VAL A 49 -20.13 29.59 18.32
C VAL A 49 -19.86 28.39 19.25
N PRO A 50 -20.82 27.47 19.48
CA PRO A 50 -20.63 26.31 20.34
C PRO A 50 -19.63 25.36 19.69
N HIS A 51 -18.55 25.05 20.42
CA HIS A 51 -17.69 23.91 20.12
C HIS A 51 -18.52 22.62 20.14
N ARG A 52 -18.56 21.93 19.00
CA ARG A 52 -18.89 20.51 18.96
C ARG A 52 -17.60 19.78 19.34
N GLU A 53 -17.48 19.41 20.62
CA GLU A 53 -16.39 18.57 21.08
C GLU A 53 -16.57 17.17 20.49
N VAL A 54 -15.60 16.77 19.66
CA VAL A 54 -15.41 15.37 19.26
C VAL A 54 -14.18 14.90 20.02
N VAL A 55 -14.34 13.85 20.84
CA VAL A 55 -13.24 13.03 21.32
C VAL A 55 -12.90 12.10 20.16
N LEU A 56 -11.69 12.22 19.62
CA LEU A 56 -11.17 11.33 18.58
C LEU A 56 -10.64 10.06 19.24
N SER A 57 -11.03 8.92 18.68
CA SER A 57 -10.28 7.67 18.70
C SER A 57 -9.05 7.81 17.79
N ASP A 58 -7.94 7.17 18.17
CA ASP A 58 -6.62 7.24 17.49
C ASP A 58 -6.55 6.58 16.10
N GLU A 59 -7.63 6.56 15.31
CA GLU A 59 -7.62 5.99 13.95
C GLU A 59 -8.55 6.80 13.01
N GLY A 60 -7.99 7.59 12.08
CA GLY A 60 -8.73 8.10 10.92
C GLY A 60 -8.38 9.51 10.40
N THR A 61 -8.18 9.59 9.09
CA THR A 61 -7.66 10.71 8.26
C THR A 61 -8.59 11.92 8.08
N ASN A 62 -7.93 13.06 7.85
CA ASN A 62 -8.37 14.42 7.52
C ASN A 62 -9.34 14.55 6.32
N VAL A 63 -10.22 15.56 6.34
CA VAL A 63 -10.90 16.08 5.13
C VAL A 63 -10.75 17.61 5.11
N ASN A 64 -9.98 18.10 4.13
CA ASN A 64 -9.92 19.51 3.72
C ASN A 64 -11.05 19.83 2.74
N TRP A 65 -11.55 21.07 2.79
CA TRP A 65 -12.51 21.60 1.81
C TRP A 65 -11.85 22.71 0.97
N TYR A 66 -11.83 22.54 -0.34
CA TYR A 66 -11.68 23.63 -1.31
C TYR A 66 -12.99 23.79 -2.08
N SER A 67 -13.44 25.04 -2.28
CA SER A 67 -14.58 25.34 -3.13
C SER A 67 -14.10 25.85 -4.49
N GLU A 68 -14.32 25.08 -5.55
CA GLU A 68 -14.34 25.57 -6.93
C GLU A 68 -15.78 25.67 -7.42
N THR A 69 -16.14 26.81 -8.01
CA THR A 69 -17.39 26.96 -8.76
C THR A 69 -17.07 27.06 -10.24
N GLY A 70 -17.31 25.97 -10.98
CA GLY A 70 -17.37 25.94 -12.43
C GLY A 70 -18.69 25.33 -12.87
N SER A 71 -19.43 26.00 -13.77
CA SER A 71 -20.64 25.44 -14.37
C SER A 71 -20.26 24.71 -15.66
N TYR A 72 -20.25 23.38 -15.63
CA TYR A 72 -20.16 22.53 -16.80
C TYR A 72 -21.52 21.85 -17.02
N ASN A 73 -22.11 22.06 -18.20
CA ASN A 73 -23.29 21.33 -18.66
C ASN A 73 -22.80 20.21 -19.57
N ASP A 74 -22.48 19.06 -19.00
CA ASP A 74 -22.34 17.82 -19.77
C ASP A 74 -23.07 16.70 -19.05
N SER A 75 -23.97 16.04 -19.77
CA SER A 75 -24.52 14.75 -19.39
C SER A 75 -23.55 13.68 -19.87
N TRP A 76 -22.70 13.17 -18.99
CA TRP A 76 -21.85 12.04 -19.30
C TRP A 76 -22.62 10.74 -18.99
N THR A 77 -22.38 9.69 -19.76
CA THR A 77 -22.74 8.33 -19.38
C THR A 77 -21.45 7.55 -19.51
N TRP A 78 -20.92 7.06 -18.40
CA TRP A 78 -19.66 6.34 -18.37
C TRP A 78 -20.06 4.88 -18.33
N ASP A 79 -19.64 4.13 -19.33
CA ASP A 79 -19.84 2.69 -19.40
C ASP A 79 -18.44 2.14 -19.62
N HIS A 80 -17.78 1.71 -18.54
CA HIS A 80 -16.47 1.06 -18.63
C HIS A 80 -16.66 -0.24 -19.39
N THR A 81 -16.17 -0.28 -20.62
CA THR A 81 -16.14 -1.48 -21.45
C THR A 81 -14.76 -2.14 -21.45
N ASP A 82 -13.99 -1.94 -20.37
CA ASP A 82 -12.75 -2.66 -20.13
C ASP A 82 -13.10 -4.05 -19.60
N TRP A 83 -13.68 -4.83 -20.50
CA TRP A 83 -14.11 -6.17 -20.20
C TRP A 83 -12.89 -7.08 -20.07
N ILE A 84 -12.42 -7.28 -18.84
CA ILE A 84 -11.46 -8.37 -18.56
C ILE A 84 -12.10 -9.73 -18.95
N PHE A 85 -13.42 -9.89 -18.76
CA PHE A 85 -14.15 -11.15 -18.97
C PHE A 85 -15.38 -11.07 -19.90
N GLY A 86 -15.41 -10.11 -20.83
CA GLY A 86 -16.51 -9.90 -21.79
C GLY A 86 -16.14 -10.20 -23.25
N PRO A 87 -16.99 -9.82 -24.22
CA PRO A 87 -16.75 -10.04 -25.64
C PRO A 87 -15.50 -9.28 -26.11
N ARG A 88 -14.31 -9.86 -25.99
CA ARG A 88 -13.06 -9.12 -26.13
C ARG A 88 -12.56 -9.03 -27.57
N SER A 89 -11.97 -7.89 -27.92
CA SER A 89 -11.23 -7.72 -29.16
C SER A 89 -9.77 -8.11 -28.96
N THR A 90 -9.24 -8.94 -29.85
CA THR A 90 -7.89 -9.52 -29.70
C THR A 90 -7.12 -9.50 -31.00
N TYR A 91 -5.79 -9.41 -30.93
CA TYR A 91 -4.91 -9.67 -32.08
C TYR A 91 -4.03 -10.91 -31.88
N GLU A 92 -3.75 -11.58 -33.00
CA GLU A 92 -2.90 -12.75 -33.09
C GLU A 92 -1.87 -12.54 -34.21
N ILE A 93 -0.63 -12.99 -34.01
CA ILE A 93 0.45 -12.88 -35.01
C ILE A 93 0.79 -14.28 -35.51
N TYR A 94 0.87 -14.45 -36.82
CA TYR A 94 1.19 -15.72 -37.46
C TYR A 94 2.39 -15.57 -38.39
N TYR A 95 3.23 -16.59 -38.39
CA TYR A 95 4.27 -16.78 -39.40
C TYR A 95 3.66 -17.08 -40.77
N GLN A 96 4.47 -16.95 -41.83
CA GLN A 96 4.04 -17.22 -43.21
C GLN A 96 3.48 -18.64 -43.43
N ASN A 97 3.97 -19.61 -42.67
CA ASN A 97 3.51 -21.01 -42.67
C ASN A 97 2.18 -21.22 -41.90
N ALA A 98 1.54 -20.13 -41.44
CA ALA A 98 0.35 -20.10 -40.60
C ALA A 98 0.52 -20.69 -39.18
N THR A 99 1.75 -20.89 -38.71
CA THR A 99 1.97 -21.19 -37.29
C THR A 99 1.84 -19.92 -36.47
N LEU A 100 1.18 -20.03 -35.34
CA LEU A 100 0.93 -18.93 -34.42
C LEU A 100 2.21 -18.58 -33.66
N LEU A 101 2.56 -17.29 -33.65
CA LEU A 101 3.67 -16.74 -32.87
C LEU A 101 3.31 -16.84 -31.37
N GLN A 102 4.23 -17.33 -30.56
CA GLN A 102 4.14 -17.38 -29.10
C GLN A 102 4.80 -16.14 -28.48
N ARG A 103 4.50 -15.82 -27.21
CA ARG A 103 4.98 -14.61 -26.55
C ARG A 103 6.52 -14.46 -26.61
N ASN A 104 7.23 -15.56 -26.38
CA ASN A 104 8.70 -15.59 -26.34
C ASN A 104 9.34 -15.88 -27.71
N ASP A 105 8.54 -15.93 -28.77
CA ASP A 105 9.03 -16.00 -30.14
C ASP A 105 9.38 -14.58 -30.65
N PHE A 106 9.84 -14.49 -31.90
CA PHE A 106 10.16 -13.21 -32.54
C PHE A 106 9.65 -13.15 -33.98
N ILE A 107 9.45 -11.93 -34.48
CA ILE A 107 9.11 -11.65 -35.87
C ILE A 107 10.39 -11.62 -36.72
N PRO A 108 10.58 -12.53 -37.69
CA PRO A 108 11.75 -12.52 -38.57
C PRO A 108 11.71 -11.37 -39.57
N LEU A 109 12.89 -10.85 -39.90
CA LEU A 109 13.04 -9.84 -40.95
C LEU A 109 12.94 -10.44 -42.35
N ASN A 110 12.46 -9.64 -43.29
CA ASN A 110 12.26 -9.96 -44.71
C ASN A 110 11.28 -11.12 -44.96
N GLU A 111 10.46 -11.47 -43.98
CA GLU A 111 9.42 -12.48 -44.10
C GLU A 111 8.03 -11.85 -43.88
N GLU A 112 7.04 -12.33 -44.63
CA GLU A 112 5.65 -11.88 -44.46
C GLU A 112 5.06 -12.52 -43.20
N VAL A 113 4.63 -11.69 -42.26
CA VAL A 113 3.85 -12.10 -41.09
C VAL A 113 2.42 -11.61 -41.21
N THR A 114 1.50 -12.34 -40.58
CA THR A 114 0.08 -12.05 -40.59
C THR A 114 -0.38 -11.59 -39.21
N PHE A 115 -0.86 -10.35 -39.12
CA PHE A 115 -1.57 -9.86 -37.93
C PHE A 115 -3.06 -10.03 -38.17
N LYS A 116 -3.70 -10.85 -37.35
CA LYS A 116 -5.14 -11.08 -37.38
C LYS A 116 -5.77 -10.39 -36.17
N VAL A 117 -6.44 -9.27 -36.43
CA VAL A 117 -7.22 -8.53 -35.44
C VAL A 117 -8.67 -8.98 -35.50
N SER A 118 -9.21 -9.44 -34.37
CA SER A 118 -10.59 -9.87 -34.21
C SER A 118 -11.30 -8.88 -33.30
N VAL A 119 -12.18 -8.06 -33.85
CA VAL A 119 -12.96 -7.06 -33.11
C VAL A 119 -14.33 -7.62 -32.79
N SER A 120 -14.69 -7.69 -31.52
CA SER A 120 -15.99 -8.17 -31.09
C SER A 120 -17.10 -7.20 -31.46
N LYS A 121 -18.18 -7.67 -32.09
CA LYS A 121 -19.36 -6.81 -32.34
C LYS A 121 -20.08 -6.41 -31.05
N GLY A 122 -19.85 -7.16 -29.96
CA GLY A 122 -20.38 -6.84 -28.64
C GLY A 122 -19.83 -5.54 -28.08
N VAL A 123 -18.53 -5.26 -28.25
CA VAL A 123 -17.92 -4.01 -27.75
C VAL A 123 -18.42 -2.78 -28.49
N LEU A 124 -18.79 -2.95 -29.76
CA LEU A 124 -19.29 -1.88 -30.62
C LEU A 124 -20.76 -1.50 -30.32
N LYS A 125 -21.46 -2.19 -29.42
CA LYS A 125 -22.85 -1.89 -28.99
C LYS A 125 -23.85 -1.67 -30.15
N GLY A 126 -23.67 -2.40 -31.24
CA GLY A 126 -24.52 -2.31 -32.44
C GLY A 126 -24.07 -1.31 -33.50
N LEU A 127 -23.00 -0.55 -33.25
CA LEU A 127 -22.30 0.25 -34.25
C LEU A 127 -21.44 -0.63 -35.17
N GLY A 128 -21.08 -0.09 -36.33
CA GLY A 128 -20.17 -0.75 -37.27
C GLY A 128 -18.71 -0.46 -36.94
N LEU A 129 -17.78 -1.27 -37.46
CA LEU A 129 -16.35 -0.99 -37.41
C LEU A 129 -15.98 0.05 -38.48
N ASP A 130 -15.30 1.14 -38.11
CA ASP A 130 -14.75 2.13 -39.03
C ASP A 130 -13.30 1.81 -39.39
N SER A 131 -12.43 1.63 -38.41
CA SER A 131 -11.00 1.41 -38.66
C SER A 131 -10.33 0.57 -37.59
N VAL A 132 -9.18 0.01 -37.95
CA VAL A 132 -8.29 -0.72 -37.04
C VAL A 132 -6.87 -0.23 -37.29
N ARG A 133 -6.15 0.11 -36.22
CA ARG A 133 -4.75 0.50 -36.24
C ARG A 133 -3.96 -0.49 -35.39
N VAL A 134 -2.81 -0.91 -35.90
CA VAL A 134 -1.78 -1.58 -35.09
C VAL A 134 -0.53 -0.74 -35.21
N SER A 135 0.12 -0.45 -34.09
CA SER A 135 1.36 0.31 -34.03
C SER A 135 2.33 -0.31 -33.05
N GLY A 136 3.60 0.03 -33.21
CA GLY A 136 4.65 -0.42 -32.31
C GLY A 136 5.71 0.65 -32.14
N ASN A 137 6.23 0.80 -30.92
CA ASN A 137 7.31 1.72 -30.61
C ASN A 137 8.50 0.97 -29.99
N PHE A 138 9.70 1.41 -30.33
CA PHE A 138 10.97 0.92 -29.83
C PHE A 138 11.82 2.13 -29.47
N TYR A 139 12.37 2.13 -28.26
CA TYR A 139 13.18 3.21 -27.73
C TYR A 139 14.42 2.64 -27.07
N VAL A 140 15.59 3.08 -27.53
CA VAL A 140 16.88 2.86 -26.87
C VAL A 140 17.66 4.19 -26.87
N GLU A 141 18.70 4.30 -26.04
CA GLU A 141 19.40 5.55 -25.63
C GLU A 141 19.43 6.69 -26.66
N ASN A 142 19.80 6.40 -27.91
CA ASN A 142 19.97 7.40 -28.97
C ASN A 142 19.18 7.07 -30.24
N TYR A 143 18.13 6.28 -30.10
CA TYR A 143 17.43 5.72 -31.23
C TYR A 143 15.95 5.46 -30.92
N ASP A 144 15.07 6.11 -31.66
CA ASP A 144 13.66 5.76 -31.69
C ASP A 144 13.31 4.99 -32.96
N SER A 145 12.27 4.18 -32.85
CA SER A 145 11.61 3.62 -33.99
C SER A 145 10.14 3.43 -33.73
N SER A 146 9.32 3.77 -34.71
CA SER A 146 7.89 3.51 -34.65
C SER A 146 7.39 2.94 -35.96
N PHE A 147 6.35 2.12 -35.88
CA PHE A 147 5.59 1.71 -37.04
C PHE A 147 4.10 1.77 -36.76
N SER A 148 3.32 1.89 -37.83
CA SER A 148 1.89 1.62 -37.78
C SER A 148 1.40 1.03 -39.08
N PHE A 149 0.30 0.29 -39.01
CA PHE A 149 -0.47 -0.11 -40.17
C PHE A 149 -1.95 -0.08 -39.85
N ASP A 150 -2.71 0.41 -40.82
CA ASP A 150 -4.09 0.83 -40.60
C ASP A 150 -5.00 0.21 -41.66
N PHE A 151 -6.21 -0.11 -41.22
CA PHE A 151 -7.33 -0.53 -42.05
C PHE A 151 -8.44 0.50 -41.89
N TYR A 152 -9.01 0.95 -43.01
CA TYR A 152 -10.19 1.81 -43.01
C TYR A 152 -11.33 1.14 -43.80
N ASN A 153 -12.49 1.01 -43.16
CA ASN A 153 -13.70 0.38 -43.68
C ASN A 153 -14.55 1.35 -44.50
N GLY A 154 -13.95 1.94 -45.54
CA GLY A 154 -14.65 2.78 -46.49
C GLY A 154 -15.50 2.01 -47.51
N THR A 155 -16.06 2.72 -48.49
CA THR A 155 -16.80 2.11 -49.63
C THR A 155 -15.98 1.01 -50.34
N SER A 156 -14.66 1.23 -50.39
CA SER A 156 -13.67 0.19 -50.64
C SER A 156 -12.71 0.21 -49.45
N PRO A 157 -12.45 -0.95 -48.81
CA PRO A 157 -11.42 -1.07 -47.80
C PRO A 157 -10.07 -0.55 -48.29
N THR A 158 -9.39 0.23 -47.45
CA THR A 158 -8.03 0.71 -47.71
C THR A 158 -7.10 0.28 -46.60
N TRP A 159 -5.84 0.07 -46.96
CA TRP A 159 -4.78 -0.38 -46.06
C TRP A 159 -3.61 0.60 -46.17
N SER A 160 -2.99 0.93 -45.05
CA SER A 160 -1.77 1.75 -45.01
C SER A 160 -0.73 1.13 -44.10
N ALA A 161 0.54 1.46 -44.35
CA ALA A 161 1.63 1.19 -43.45
C ALA A 161 2.56 2.41 -43.41
N TYR A 162 3.09 2.66 -42.22
CA TYR A 162 4.03 3.71 -41.90
C TYR A 162 5.13 3.13 -41.01
N SER A 163 6.35 3.61 -41.19
CA SER A 163 7.45 3.32 -40.28
C SER A 163 8.44 4.45 -40.30
N SER A 164 9.03 4.74 -39.15
CA SER A 164 10.06 5.74 -38.96
C SER A 164 11.13 5.22 -38.01
N THR A 165 12.34 5.70 -38.25
CA THR A 165 13.46 5.59 -37.33
C THR A 165 14.09 6.95 -37.20
N TYR A 166 14.51 7.33 -36.01
CA TYR A 166 15.30 8.52 -35.79
C TYR A 166 16.49 8.18 -34.91
N ASN A 167 17.68 8.46 -35.41
CA ASN A 167 18.91 8.37 -34.63
C ASN A 167 19.25 9.77 -34.11
N TYR A 168 19.18 9.97 -32.80
CA TYR A 168 19.44 11.25 -32.13
C TYR A 168 20.91 11.64 -32.19
N THR A 169 21.84 10.67 -32.26
CA THR A 169 23.28 10.96 -32.37
C THR A 169 23.66 11.48 -33.76
N SER A 170 23.09 10.92 -34.82
CA SER A 170 23.39 11.34 -36.19
C SER A 170 22.40 12.36 -36.76
N GLU A 171 21.32 12.66 -36.03
CA GLU A 171 20.19 13.50 -36.45
C GLU A 171 19.60 13.08 -37.80
N THR A 172 19.63 11.78 -38.10
CA THR A 172 19.16 11.25 -39.38
C THR A 172 17.99 10.31 -39.17
N SER A 173 16.93 10.52 -39.94
CA SER A 173 15.89 9.51 -40.11
C SER A 173 16.38 8.38 -41.02
N GLY A 174 16.14 7.14 -40.63
CA GLY A 174 16.38 6.00 -41.49
C GLY A 174 15.25 5.80 -42.52
N PRO A 175 15.45 4.88 -43.48
CA PRO A 175 14.41 4.56 -44.45
C PRO A 175 13.20 3.89 -43.78
N PRO A 176 11.99 3.99 -44.37
CA PRO A 176 10.86 3.17 -43.96
C PRO A 176 11.22 1.68 -44.07
N TYR A 177 10.94 0.93 -43.02
CA TYR A 177 11.30 -0.49 -42.90
C TYR A 177 10.08 -1.42 -42.89
N LEU A 178 8.86 -0.88 -42.80
CA LEU A 178 7.62 -1.66 -42.85
C LEU A 178 6.97 -1.56 -44.23
N THR A 179 6.51 -2.70 -44.75
CA THR A 179 5.69 -2.77 -45.96
C THR A 179 4.43 -3.59 -45.73
N ILE A 180 3.35 -3.27 -46.45
CA ILE A 180 2.07 -3.98 -46.40
C ILE A 180 1.73 -4.59 -47.75
N ASN A 181 1.31 -5.85 -47.74
CA ASN A 181 0.80 -6.55 -48.91
C ASN A 181 -0.72 -6.40 -48.98
N GLU A 182 -1.20 -5.29 -49.55
CA GLU A 182 -2.65 -4.98 -49.61
C GLU A 182 -3.48 -6.09 -50.26
N GLY A 183 -2.94 -6.75 -51.30
CA GLY A 183 -3.62 -7.85 -51.99
C GLY A 183 -3.72 -9.14 -51.16
N GLY A 184 -2.92 -9.26 -50.12
CA GLY A 184 -2.97 -10.34 -49.13
C GLY A 184 -3.78 -10.00 -47.88
N CYS A 185 -4.09 -8.72 -47.66
CA CYS A 185 -4.92 -8.26 -46.54
C CYS A 185 -6.40 -8.60 -46.79
N SER A 186 -7.18 -8.76 -45.72
CA SER A 186 -8.60 -9.08 -45.84
C SER A 186 -9.42 -8.56 -44.69
N PHE A 187 -10.67 -8.19 -45.00
CA PHE A 187 -11.68 -7.84 -44.02
C PHE A 187 -12.88 -8.77 -44.19
N THR A 188 -13.22 -9.48 -43.13
CA THR A 188 -14.38 -10.38 -43.09
C THR A 188 -15.18 -10.13 -41.83
N SER A 189 -16.43 -10.60 -41.80
CA SER A 189 -17.24 -10.55 -40.58
C SER A 189 -18.15 -11.77 -40.51
N ASP A 190 -18.44 -12.20 -39.29
CA ASP A 190 -19.45 -13.20 -39.00
C ASP A 190 -20.54 -12.63 -38.07
N ALA A 191 -21.32 -13.48 -37.41
CA ALA A 191 -22.37 -13.02 -36.51
C ALA A 191 -21.83 -12.29 -35.27
N ASN A 192 -20.62 -12.60 -34.83
CA ASN A 192 -20.07 -12.19 -33.54
C ASN A 192 -18.91 -11.19 -33.67
N MET A 193 -18.14 -11.23 -34.76
CA MET A 193 -16.90 -10.47 -34.87
C MET A 193 -16.68 -9.87 -36.26
N TYR A 194 -15.86 -8.82 -36.29
CA TYR A 194 -15.13 -8.35 -37.45
C TYR A 194 -13.71 -8.91 -37.41
N ILE A 195 -13.20 -9.43 -38.52
CA ILE A 195 -11.84 -9.97 -38.62
C ILE A 195 -11.09 -9.17 -39.69
N VAL A 196 -10.06 -8.46 -39.24
CA VAL A 196 -9.15 -7.66 -40.05
C VAL A 196 -7.80 -8.38 -40.09
N VAL A 197 -7.33 -8.73 -41.28
CA VAL A 197 -6.07 -9.44 -41.48
C VAL A 197 -5.11 -8.53 -42.23
N PHE A 198 -4.03 -8.15 -41.55
CA PHE A 198 -2.90 -7.45 -42.15
C PHE A 198 -1.81 -8.43 -42.52
N LYS A 199 -1.20 -8.20 -43.67
CA LYS A 199 -0.02 -8.93 -44.13
C LYS A 199 1.13 -7.95 -44.31
N VAL A 200 2.11 -8.04 -43.43
CA VAL A 200 3.19 -7.05 -43.34
C VAL A 200 4.55 -7.73 -43.41
N THR A 201 5.56 -6.98 -43.83
CA THR A 201 6.95 -7.42 -43.86
C THR A 201 7.82 -6.31 -43.30
N PHE A 202 8.55 -6.65 -42.24
CA PHE A 202 9.63 -5.84 -41.67
C PHE A 202 10.89 -6.11 -42.49
N SER A 203 11.51 -5.08 -43.07
CA SER A 203 12.68 -5.21 -43.94
C SER A 203 13.96 -5.48 -43.14
N GLY A 204 15.05 -5.77 -43.83
CA GLY A 204 16.39 -5.83 -43.24
C GLY A 204 16.89 -4.52 -42.60
N ASP A 205 16.21 -3.41 -42.84
CA ASP A 205 16.51 -2.10 -42.24
C ASP A 205 15.74 -1.88 -40.91
N THR A 206 14.93 -2.87 -40.50
CA THR A 206 14.17 -2.80 -39.24
C THR A 206 15.13 -2.86 -38.06
N PRO A 207 15.03 -1.91 -37.10
CA PRO A 207 15.76 -1.97 -35.86
C PRO A 207 15.43 -3.23 -35.08
N LEU A 208 16.47 -3.87 -34.56
CA LEU A 208 16.33 -5.12 -33.83
C LEU A 208 16.06 -4.81 -32.37
N GLY A 209 15.06 -5.46 -31.78
CA GLY A 209 14.78 -5.30 -30.35
C GLY A 209 13.33 -5.55 -29.97
N LEU A 210 12.96 -5.05 -28.80
CA LEU A 210 11.67 -5.30 -28.18
C LEU A 210 10.73 -4.09 -28.38
N TYR A 211 9.68 -4.29 -29.16
CA TYR A 211 8.72 -3.25 -29.53
C TYR A 211 7.46 -3.32 -28.66
N TRP A 212 7.06 -2.21 -28.05
CA TRP A 212 5.75 -2.09 -27.41
C TRP A 212 4.65 -1.96 -28.47
N LEU A 213 3.75 -2.94 -28.54
CA LEU A 213 2.63 -2.92 -29.48
C LEU A 213 1.37 -2.31 -28.89
N TYR A 214 0.67 -1.56 -29.73
CA TYR A 214 -0.65 -1.01 -29.46
C TYR A 214 -1.58 -1.38 -30.62
N ALA A 215 -2.79 -1.83 -30.32
CA ALA A 215 -3.80 -2.07 -31.33
C ALA A 215 -5.13 -1.48 -30.90
N ASP A 216 -5.75 -0.76 -31.82
CA ASP A 216 -6.95 0.04 -31.57
C ASP A 216 -7.99 -0.23 -32.65
N ALA A 217 -9.25 -0.22 -32.28
CA ALA A 217 -10.38 -0.24 -33.19
C ALA A 217 -11.25 1.00 -32.97
N TYR A 218 -11.73 1.58 -34.06
CA TYR A 218 -12.66 2.71 -34.02
C TYR A 218 -13.98 2.29 -34.64
N ASP A 219 -15.10 2.64 -34.01
CA ASP A 219 -16.42 2.42 -34.58
C ASP A 219 -16.83 3.54 -35.55
N THR A 220 -17.99 3.39 -36.20
CA THR A 220 -18.53 4.36 -37.18
C THR A 220 -18.84 5.75 -36.62
N GLU A 221 -18.79 5.95 -35.30
CA GLU A 221 -18.93 7.25 -34.64
C GLU A 221 -17.58 7.76 -34.10
N PHE A 222 -16.47 7.08 -34.44
CA PHE A 222 -15.12 7.35 -33.97
C PHE A 222 -14.91 7.13 -32.48
N ASN A 223 -15.75 6.32 -31.81
CA ASN A 223 -15.44 5.91 -30.45
C ASN A 223 -14.26 4.93 -30.48
N TYR A 224 -13.41 5.06 -29.47
CA TYR A 224 -12.20 4.26 -29.28
C TYR A 224 -12.51 2.94 -28.58
N HIS A 225 -11.92 1.85 -29.07
CA HIS A 225 -12.02 0.51 -28.50
C HIS A 225 -10.65 -0.14 -28.47
N GLU A 226 -10.20 -0.59 -27.30
CA GLU A 226 -8.92 -1.29 -27.17
C GLU A 226 -8.93 -2.67 -27.82
N VAL A 227 -7.81 -3.04 -28.44
CA VAL A 227 -7.56 -4.38 -28.96
C VAL A 227 -6.30 -4.91 -28.31
N HIS A 228 -6.43 -6.03 -27.62
CA HIS A 228 -5.31 -6.55 -26.85
C HIS A 228 -4.63 -7.74 -27.54
N SER A 229 -3.41 -8.04 -27.11
CA SER A 229 -2.78 -9.30 -27.50
C SER A 229 -3.61 -10.49 -27.02
N ARG A 230 -3.54 -11.61 -27.75
CA ARG A 230 -4.04 -12.90 -27.26
C ARG A 230 -3.36 -13.36 -25.96
N TRP A 231 -2.18 -12.83 -25.65
CA TRP A 231 -1.42 -13.12 -24.42
C TRP A 231 -1.76 -12.17 -23.27
N TYR A 232 -2.59 -11.16 -23.50
CA TYR A 232 -2.93 -10.22 -22.46
C TYR A 232 -3.89 -10.91 -21.49
N GLU A 233 -3.37 -11.32 -20.35
CA GLU A 233 -4.15 -11.91 -19.26
C GLU A 233 -4.54 -10.84 -18.21
N ASP A 234 -3.82 -9.71 -18.15
CA ASP A 234 -4.08 -8.55 -17.28
C ASP A 234 -3.53 -7.22 -17.86
N SER A 235 -3.83 -6.10 -17.20
CA SER A 235 -3.40 -4.75 -17.58
C SER A 235 -1.91 -4.44 -17.39
N TYR A 236 -1.15 -5.34 -16.75
CA TYR A 236 0.27 -5.16 -16.46
C TYR A 236 1.17 -5.96 -17.40
N ASN A 237 0.61 -6.89 -18.17
CA ASN A 237 1.36 -7.63 -19.16
C ASN A 237 1.85 -6.74 -20.29
N SER A 238 3.17 -6.65 -20.45
CA SER A 238 3.79 -5.91 -21.54
C SER A 238 3.33 -6.47 -22.90
N ASN A 239 2.77 -5.62 -23.77
CA ASN A 239 2.41 -5.97 -25.15
C ASN A 239 3.66 -5.98 -26.06
N GLU A 240 4.78 -6.42 -25.51
CA GLU A 240 6.08 -6.39 -26.16
C GLU A 240 6.22 -7.53 -27.15
N VAL A 241 6.73 -7.22 -28.35
CA VAL A 241 7.08 -8.22 -29.36
C VAL A 241 8.51 -8.00 -29.82
N ALA A 242 9.29 -9.07 -29.78
CA ALA A 242 10.64 -9.05 -30.31
C ALA A 242 10.61 -9.09 -31.85
N ILE A 243 11.34 -8.17 -32.49
CA ILE A 243 11.47 -8.10 -33.94
C ILE A 243 12.95 -8.29 -34.31
N GLY A 244 13.21 -9.30 -35.12
CA GLY A 244 14.52 -9.61 -35.71
C GLY A 244 15.54 -10.28 -34.78
N LEU A 245 15.29 -10.38 -33.47
CA LEU A 245 16.11 -11.11 -32.49
C LEU A 245 15.24 -12.03 -31.62
N PRO A 246 15.79 -13.15 -31.10
CA PRO A 246 15.12 -13.93 -30.06
C PRO A 246 14.70 -13.07 -28.87
N TYR A 247 13.54 -13.34 -28.27
CA TYR A 247 12.97 -12.50 -27.21
C TYR A 247 13.94 -12.23 -26.05
N SER A 248 14.64 -13.25 -25.56
CA SER A 248 15.61 -13.09 -24.47
C SER A 248 16.82 -12.21 -24.84
N GLU A 249 17.23 -12.23 -26.12
CA GLU A 249 18.30 -11.34 -26.61
C GLU A 249 17.77 -9.91 -26.77
N ALA A 250 16.58 -9.75 -27.33
CA ALA A 250 15.93 -8.44 -27.48
C ALA A 250 15.64 -7.76 -26.13
N TYR A 251 15.24 -8.54 -25.11
CA TYR A 251 15.02 -8.04 -23.75
C TYR A 251 16.34 -7.58 -23.12
N ALA A 252 17.41 -8.38 -23.26
CA ALA A 252 18.74 -8.02 -22.75
C ALA A 252 19.39 -6.83 -23.48
N ASP A 253 19.15 -6.67 -24.78
CA ASP A 253 19.69 -5.54 -25.57
C ASP A 253 18.94 -4.23 -25.30
N ASN A 254 17.70 -4.28 -24.80
CA ASN A 254 16.88 -3.09 -24.55
C ASN A 254 17.22 -2.37 -23.23
N TYR A 255 17.93 -3.04 -22.32
CA TYR A 255 18.26 -2.52 -21.00
C TYR A 255 19.77 -2.73 -20.75
N ASP A 256 20.49 -1.71 -20.23
CA ASP A 256 21.94 -1.79 -19.98
C ASP A 256 22.33 -2.91 -18.99
N GLY A 257 21.34 -3.30 -18.17
CA GLY A 257 21.33 -4.52 -17.40
C GLY A 257 20.10 -4.61 -16.51
N PHE A 258 20.13 -5.62 -15.63
CA PHE A 258 19.06 -5.90 -14.68
C PHE A 258 19.58 -6.06 -13.26
N TYR A 259 18.70 -5.91 -12.29
CA TYR A 259 19.00 -6.27 -10.91
C TYR A 259 17.92 -7.12 -10.26
N SER A 260 18.30 -7.84 -9.21
CA SER A 260 17.37 -8.38 -8.21
C SER A 260 17.53 -7.68 -6.86
N ILE A 261 16.50 -7.71 -6.02
CA ILE A 261 16.45 -7.11 -4.70
C ILE A 261 16.08 -8.17 -3.66
N GLU A 262 16.74 -8.14 -2.51
CA GLU A 262 16.47 -9.02 -1.38
C GLU A 262 16.41 -8.18 -0.09
N LYS A 263 15.56 -8.60 0.85
CA LYS A 263 15.43 -8.00 2.18
C LYS A 263 15.70 -9.03 3.26
N LEU A 264 16.78 -8.84 4.01
CA LEU A 264 17.38 -9.87 4.85
C LEU A 264 17.75 -9.30 6.24
N ASP A 265 17.82 -10.17 7.24
CA ASP A 265 18.59 -9.87 8.46
C ASP A 265 20.10 -10.00 8.22
N LEU A 266 20.91 -9.74 9.25
CA LEU A 266 22.37 -9.87 9.16
C LEU A 266 22.87 -11.33 9.10
N ALA A 267 22.01 -12.31 9.35
CA ALA A 267 22.31 -13.73 9.16
C ALA A 267 22.04 -14.20 7.72
N GLY A 268 21.33 -13.40 6.93
CA GLY A 268 20.94 -13.68 5.55
C GLY A 268 19.56 -14.31 5.42
N ASP A 269 18.73 -14.29 6.47
CA ASP A 269 17.36 -14.81 6.44
C ASP A 269 16.38 -13.70 6.02
N THR A 270 15.38 -14.03 5.21
CA THR A 270 14.34 -13.08 4.79
C THR A 270 13.50 -12.62 5.98
N ILE A 271 13.28 -11.31 6.06
CA ILE A 271 12.49 -10.67 7.13
C ILE A 271 11.29 -9.93 6.56
N PHE A 272 10.24 -9.75 7.35
CA PHE A 272 9.08 -8.93 6.97
C PHE A 272 8.74 -7.88 8.04
N SER A 273 9.38 -7.95 9.21
CA SER A 273 9.36 -6.88 10.21
C SER A 273 10.70 -6.69 10.89
N VAL A 274 10.99 -5.44 11.28
CA VAL A 274 12.19 -5.05 12.02
C VAL A 274 11.82 -4.13 13.18
N SER A 275 12.49 -4.32 14.31
CA SER A 275 12.39 -3.38 15.44
C SER A 275 13.24 -2.14 15.21
N ARG A 276 12.80 -0.97 15.68
CA ARG A 276 13.62 0.24 15.57
C ARG A 276 14.96 0.04 16.28
N GLY A 277 16.00 0.65 15.74
CA GLY A 277 17.40 0.49 16.17
C GLY A 277 18.03 -0.87 15.86
N THR A 278 17.32 -1.78 15.18
CA THR A 278 17.88 -3.07 14.74
C THR A 278 18.32 -2.98 13.29
N ASP A 279 19.59 -3.33 13.04
CA ASP A 279 20.16 -3.39 11.69
C ASP A 279 19.53 -4.52 10.86
N PHE A 280 19.21 -4.21 9.60
CA PHE A 280 18.81 -5.15 8.56
C PHE A 280 19.43 -4.76 7.22
N MET A 281 19.30 -5.63 6.21
CA MET A 281 19.98 -5.49 4.93
C MET A 281 19.00 -5.48 3.76
N MET A 282 19.19 -4.54 2.85
CA MET A 282 18.65 -4.58 1.49
C MET A 282 19.80 -4.87 0.53
N ARG A 283 19.72 -5.97 -0.23
CA ARG A 283 20.76 -6.36 -1.19
C ARG A 283 20.25 -6.18 -2.62
N LEU A 284 20.99 -5.44 -3.43
CA LEU A 284 20.79 -5.36 -4.87
C LEU A 284 21.84 -6.23 -5.58
N ASN A 285 21.40 -7.21 -6.35
CA ASN A 285 22.28 -8.05 -7.17
C ASN A 285 22.18 -7.63 -8.62
N ILE A 286 23.19 -6.92 -9.10
CA ILE A 286 23.17 -6.24 -10.40
C ILE A 286 23.93 -7.07 -11.43
N THR A 287 23.30 -7.27 -12.58
CA THR A 287 23.82 -7.99 -13.76
C THR A 287 23.74 -7.06 -14.97
N GLY A 288 24.76 -7.02 -15.81
CA GLY A 288 24.76 -6.13 -16.98
C GLY A 288 26.16 -5.89 -17.52
N THR A 289 26.24 -5.10 -18.59
CA THR A 289 27.52 -4.80 -19.26
C THR A 289 27.93 -3.33 -19.22
N GLY A 290 27.04 -2.46 -18.74
CA GLY A 290 27.33 -1.04 -18.56
C GLY A 290 28.28 -0.76 -17.38
N ASP A 291 29.02 0.35 -17.48
CA ASP A 291 29.80 0.86 -16.36
C ASP A 291 28.84 1.43 -15.30
N LEU A 292 28.70 0.77 -14.14
CA LEU A 292 27.75 1.17 -13.09
C LEU A 292 28.08 2.55 -12.52
N GLY A 293 27.05 3.38 -12.31
CA GLY A 293 27.15 4.74 -11.74
C GLY A 293 26.72 4.78 -10.28
N TYR A 294 25.44 4.52 -10.02
CA TYR A 294 24.85 4.55 -8.68
C TYR A 294 23.87 3.40 -8.43
N ALA A 295 23.82 2.94 -7.18
CA ALA A 295 22.68 2.22 -6.63
C ALA A 295 22.04 3.10 -5.56
N ILE A 296 20.73 3.30 -5.64
CA ILE A 296 19.97 4.25 -4.83
C ILE A 296 18.82 3.46 -4.21
N LEU A 297 18.59 3.69 -2.91
CA LEU A 297 17.48 3.13 -2.17
C LEU A 297 16.85 4.25 -1.33
N TYR A 298 15.54 4.41 -1.36
CA TYR A 298 14.82 5.27 -0.42
C TYR A 298 13.55 4.59 0.04
N ALA A 299 13.01 5.02 1.18
CA ALA A 299 11.74 4.49 1.66
C ALA A 299 10.67 5.58 1.70
N SER A 300 9.44 5.22 1.35
CA SER A 300 8.26 6.04 1.60
C SER A 300 7.51 5.54 2.83
N SER A 301 6.88 6.48 3.52
CA SER A 301 5.95 6.21 4.61
C SER A 301 4.53 6.57 4.17
N PRO A 302 3.50 5.78 4.53
CA PRO A 302 2.11 6.14 4.32
C PRO A 302 1.66 7.33 5.20
N GLY A 303 2.50 7.77 6.14
CA GLY A 303 2.23 8.85 7.07
C GLY A 303 2.88 8.59 8.42
N VAL A 304 3.49 9.61 9.05
CA VAL A 304 4.07 9.54 10.40
C VAL A 304 3.49 10.65 11.26
N GLU A 305 2.96 10.34 12.43
CA GLU A 305 2.66 11.39 13.40
C GLU A 305 3.96 11.95 13.99
N ILE A 306 4.20 13.24 13.78
CA ILE A 306 5.37 13.94 14.29
C ILE A 306 4.95 14.95 15.36
N PRO A 307 5.74 15.08 16.44
CA PRO A 307 5.47 16.09 17.46
C PRO A 307 5.73 17.49 16.90
N VAL A 308 4.72 18.35 16.92
CA VAL A 308 4.81 19.74 16.49
C VAL A 308 4.50 20.70 17.64
N ASN A 309 5.28 21.78 17.73
CA ASN A 309 4.99 22.85 18.67
C ASN A 309 3.83 23.69 18.12
N MET A 310 2.70 23.66 18.82
CA MET A 310 1.49 24.37 18.44
C MET A 310 1.13 25.39 19.52
N THR A 311 0.40 26.44 19.12
CA THR A 311 -0.19 27.40 20.04
C THR A 311 -1.70 27.42 19.83
N GLY A 312 -2.46 27.09 20.86
CA GLY A 312 -3.92 27.04 20.75
C GLY A 312 -4.61 26.49 21.98
N TYR A 313 -5.93 26.32 21.84
CA TYR A 313 -6.70 25.55 22.82
C TYR A 313 -6.31 24.08 22.72
N HIS A 314 -5.93 23.49 23.85
CA HIS A 314 -5.60 22.08 23.97
C HIS A 314 -6.11 21.56 25.32
N LYS A 315 -6.16 20.24 25.45
CA LYS A 315 -6.65 19.55 26.65
C LYS A 315 -5.45 19.19 27.53
N GLU A 316 -5.48 19.63 28.78
CA GLU A 316 -4.53 19.19 29.81
C GLU A 316 -5.28 18.39 30.87
N GLN A 317 -4.66 17.31 31.37
CA GLN A 317 -5.15 16.65 32.57
C GLN A 317 -4.66 17.42 33.79
N VAL A 318 -5.60 17.96 34.56
CA VAL A 318 -5.32 18.62 35.83
C VAL A 318 -5.84 17.79 36.98
N LEU A 319 -5.02 17.66 38.00
CA LEU A 319 -5.42 17.04 39.25
C LEU A 319 -6.34 18.01 40.02
N GLN A 320 -7.59 17.62 40.21
CA GLN A 320 -8.59 18.36 40.97
C GLN A 320 -8.95 17.61 42.25
N THR A 321 -9.23 18.36 43.31
CA THR A 321 -9.70 17.80 44.59
C THR A 321 -11.18 18.13 44.79
N GLY A 322 -11.97 17.13 45.16
CA GLY A 322 -13.39 17.29 45.46
C GLY A 322 -14.30 16.59 44.46
N GLY A 323 -15.09 15.63 44.93
CA GLY A 323 -15.96 14.81 44.07
C GLY A 323 -17.05 14.09 44.86
N TRP A 324 -18.11 13.67 44.17
CA TRP A 324 -19.16 12.86 44.77
C TRP A 324 -18.71 11.40 44.81
N VAL A 325 -18.50 10.87 46.02
CA VAL A 325 -18.10 9.48 46.24
C VAL A 325 -19.30 8.73 46.78
N PHE A 326 -19.58 7.55 46.22
CA PHE A 326 -20.65 6.70 46.72
C PHE A 326 -20.29 6.19 48.12
N ASP A 327 -21.15 6.47 49.10
CA ASP A 327 -21.04 5.95 50.47
C ASP A 327 -21.98 4.74 50.61
N PRO A 328 -21.42 3.52 50.72
CA PRO A 328 -22.21 2.30 50.78
C PRO A 328 -22.94 2.11 52.11
N GLU A 329 -22.56 2.82 53.18
CA GLU A 329 -23.28 2.78 54.46
C GLU A 329 -24.54 3.65 54.41
N LEU A 330 -24.49 4.75 53.66
CA LEU A 330 -25.61 5.67 53.45
C LEU A 330 -26.44 5.35 52.20
N ASP A 331 -25.99 4.40 51.37
CA ASP A 331 -26.58 4.04 50.07
C ASP A 331 -26.83 5.27 49.18
N THR A 332 -25.89 6.22 49.21
CA THR A 332 -26.02 7.49 48.48
C THR A 332 -24.66 8.12 48.22
N TYR A 333 -24.60 9.09 47.31
CA TYR A 333 -23.37 9.83 47.04
C TYR A 333 -23.17 10.97 48.05
N VAL A 334 -22.00 11.03 48.66
CA VAL A 334 -21.56 12.13 49.53
C VAL A 334 -20.37 12.84 48.92
N TYR A 335 -20.41 14.17 48.97
CA TYR A 335 -19.33 14.99 48.45
C TYR A 335 -18.12 14.90 49.37
N ASN A 336 -16.99 14.40 48.85
CA ASN A 336 -15.72 14.31 49.52
C ASN A 336 -14.78 15.37 48.95
N SER A 337 -14.36 16.35 49.75
CA SER A 337 -13.52 17.47 49.30
C SER A 337 -12.04 17.11 49.11
N THR A 338 -11.60 15.92 49.52
CA THR A 338 -10.20 15.49 49.44
C THR A 338 -9.97 14.40 48.41
N VAL A 339 -11.02 13.90 47.75
CA VAL A 339 -10.84 12.91 46.69
C VAL A 339 -10.20 13.58 45.47
N GLU A 340 -9.09 13.03 45.02
CA GLU A 340 -8.40 13.48 43.82
C GLU A 340 -9.00 12.81 42.59
N HIS A 341 -9.21 13.59 41.53
CA HIS A 341 -9.58 13.09 40.22
C HIS A 341 -8.86 13.92 39.15
N TYR A 342 -8.60 13.30 38.01
CA TYR A 342 -8.10 14.02 36.85
C TYR A 342 -9.30 14.57 36.07
N GLU A 343 -9.31 15.89 35.87
CA GLU A 343 -10.24 16.54 34.97
C GLU A 343 -9.48 16.96 33.72
N THR A 344 -10.08 16.73 32.56
CA THR A 344 -9.57 17.25 31.30
C THR A 344 -10.05 18.69 31.15
N VAL A 345 -9.15 19.66 31.30
CA VAL A 345 -9.48 21.07 31.11
C VAL A 345 -8.95 21.57 29.78
N THR A 346 -9.78 22.34 29.08
CA THR A 346 -9.37 23.05 27.87
C THR A 346 -8.64 24.34 28.28
N THR A 347 -7.34 24.40 28.01
CA THR A 347 -6.49 25.56 28.26
C THR A 347 -5.95 26.13 26.96
N TYR A 348 -5.59 27.42 26.94
CA TYR A 348 -4.98 28.06 25.77
C TYR A 348 -3.49 28.32 26.04
N GLY A 349 -2.61 27.80 25.19
CA GLY A 349 -1.17 27.97 25.37
C GLY A 349 -0.34 27.22 24.34
N ASN A 350 0.97 27.20 24.55
CA ASN A 350 1.89 26.38 23.77
C ASN A 350 1.81 24.94 24.27
N TYR A 351 1.69 24.00 23.35
CA TYR A 351 1.72 22.57 23.63
C TYR A 351 2.42 21.83 22.49
N THR A 352 2.83 20.59 22.78
CA THR A 352 3.29 19.66 21.74
C THR A 352 2.09 18.85 21.29
N GLY A 353 1.61 19.12 20.07
CA GLY A 353 0.60 18.30 19.39
C GLY A 353 1.26 17.30 18.45
N THR A 354 0.45 16.49 17.77
CA THR A 354 0.89 15.64 16.66
C THR A 354 0.38 16.22 15.34
N ASP A 355 1.20 16.15 14.30
CA ASP A 355 0.81 16.44 12.92
C ASP A 355 1.20 15.26 12.03
N TRP A 356 0.46 15.03 10.95
CA TRP A 356 0.73 13.93 10.04
C TRP A 356 1.75 14.35 8.98
N PHE A 357 2.91 13.72 9.01
CA PHE A 357 3.95 13.82 8.00
C PHE A 357 3.71 12.76 6.91
N TYR A 358 3.13 13.16 5.78
CA TYR A 358 2.81 12.27 4.65
C TYR A 358 3.95 12.11 3.63
N GLY A 359 5.13 12.64 3.94
CA GLY A 359 6.22 12.77 2.99
C GLY A 359 6.95 14.08 3.21
N TYR A 360 8.12 14.18 2.61
CA TYR A 360 8.93 15.39 2.69
C TYR A 360 8.31 16.51 1.86
N PRO A 361 8.70 17.77 2.09
CA PRO A 361 8.18 18.89 1.32
C PRO A 361 8.58 18.78 -0.15
N TRP A 362 7.66 19.16 -1.02
CA TRP A 362 7.96 19.44 -2.42
C TRP A 362 8.79 20.71 -2.52
N VAL A 363 9.83 20.68 -3.34
CA VAL A 363 10.69 21.82 -3.62
C VAL A 363 10.58 22.17 -5.09
N ASP A 364 10.27 23.44 -5.37
CA ASP A 364 10.40 24.00 -6.72
C ASP A 364 11.89 24.13 -7.02
N TYR A 365 12.33 23.50 -8.10
CA TYR A 365 13.73 23.54 -8.51
C TYR A 365 13.85 23.87 -9.98
N GLU A 366 14.79 24.77 -10.30
CA GLU A 366 15.09 25.14 -11.67
C GLU A 366 16.11 24.18 -12.25
N TYR A 367 15.75 23.48 -13.32
CA TYR A 367 16.70 22.70 -14.10
C TYR A 367 16.66 23.12 -15.57
N ARG A 368 17.72 22.76 -16.29
CA ARG A 368 17.96 23.14 -17.67
C ARG A 368 17.80 21.93 -18.57
N TRP A 369 17.17 22.13 -19.72
CA TRP A 369 17.04 21.09 -20.75
C TRP A 369 17.14 21.68 -22.15
N LEU A 370 17.50 20.84 -23.11
CA LEU A 370 17.64 21.25 -24.51
C LEU A 370 16.32 21.13 -25.27
N GLN A 371 15.80 22.27 -25.74
CA GLN A 371 14.68 22.29 -26.65
C GLN A 371 15.15 22.51 -28.08
N TYR A 372 14.75 21.60 -28.98
CA TYR A 372 14.96 21.76 -30.42
C TYR A 372 13.82 22.58 -31.07
N PHE A 373 14.19 23.66 -31.76
CA PHE A 373 13.28 24.49 -32.53
C PHE A 373 13.39 24.15 -34.03
N TRP A 374 12.41 23.41 -34.54
CA TRP A 374 12.37 22.98 -35.94
C TRP A 374 12.24 24.12 -36.95
N GLU A 375 11.68 25.27 -36.56
CA GLU A 375 11.45 26.41 -37.47
C GLU A 375 12.76 27.05 -37.95
N ASN A 376 13.78 27.02 -37.11
CA ASN A 376 15.06 27.67 -37.35
C ASN A 376 16.25 26.71 -37.25
N ASP A 377 15.99 25.42 -37.01
CA ASP A 377 17.01 24.37 -36.89
C ASP A 377 18.06 24.70 -35.82
N THR A 378 17.58 25.11 -34.63
CA THR A 378 18.46 25.48 -33.51
C THR A 378 18.02 24.81 -32.21
N TYR A 379 19.01 24.50 -31.37
CA TYR A 379 18.79 24.13 -29.98
C TYR A 379 18.88 25.37 -29.10
N VAL A 380 17.97 25.47 -28.15
CA VAL A 380 17.97 26.50 -27.12
C VAL A 380 17.88 25.80 -25.76
N VAL A 381 18.66 26.29 -24.80
CA VAL A 381 18.56 25.84 -23.41
C VAL A 381 17.34 26.50 -22.80
N GLN A 382 16.38 25.68 -22.36
CA GLN A 382 15.24 26.13 -21.59
C GLN A 382 15.54 26.00 -20.11
N HIS A 383 14.93 26.88 -19.33
CA HIS A 383 14.93 26.84 -17.88
C HIS A 383 13.49 26.57 -17.46
N GLU A 384 13.27 25.47 -16.75
CA GLU A 384 11.96 25.08 -16.27
C GLU A 384 11.94 25.24 -14.76
N THR A 385 10.97 25.99 -14.24
CA THR A 385 10.84 26.33 -12.80
C THR A 385 9.55 25.81 -12.19
N ASP A 386 8.66 25.23 -12.99
CA ASP A 386 7.32 24.79 -12.57
C ASP A 386 7.28 23.32 -12.14
N MET A 387 8.44 22.64 -12.05
CA MET A 387 8.50 21.25 -11.61
C MET A 387 8.81 21.16 -10.13
N THR A 388 7.88 20.53 -9.42
CA THR A 388 7.97 20.21 -8.01
C THR A 388 8.62 18.84 -7.86
N HIS A 389 9.67 18.76 -7.05
CA HIS A 389 10.32 17.49 -6.72
C HIS A 389 10.07 17.14 -5.25
N ASP A 390 9.78 15.87 -5.00
CA ASP A 390 9.66 15.31 -3.66
C ASP A 390 11.07 15.15 -3.08
N MET A 391 11.32 15.79 -1.93
CA MET A 391 12.57 15.58 -1.20
C MET A 391 12.56 14.17 -0.57
N GLN A 392 13.69 13.50 -0.48
CA GLN A 392 13.72 12.11 -0.01
C GLN A 392 14.99 11.82 0.78
N LEU A 393 14.91 10.87 1.73
CA LEU A 393 16.10 10.25 2.30
C LEU A 393 16.56 9.12 1.40
N MET A 394 17.59 9.39 0.61
CA MET A 394 18.21 8.41 -0.28
C MET A 394 19.48 7.85 0.35
N LEU A 395 19.56 6.52 0.36
CA LEU A 395 20.73 5.73 0.65
C LEU A 395 21.41 5.39 -0.68
N ILE A 396 22.66 5.80 -0.85
CA ILE A 396 23.36 5.73 -2.13
C ILE A 396 24.64 4.93 -1.99
N TYR A 397 24.91 4.08 -2.97
CA TYR A 397 26.23 3.54 -3.23
C TYR A 397 26.74 4.13 -4.55
N ASN A 398 27.85 4.85 -4.49
CA ASN A 398 28.52 5.42 -5.65
C ASN A 398 29.62 4.47 -6.12
N PHE A 399 29.46 3.92 -7.33
CA PHE A 399 30.41 2.95 -7.90
C PHE A 399 31.75 3.58 -8.28
N THR A 400 31.77 4.89 -8.54
CA THR A 400 33.00 5.63 -8.88
C THR A 400 33.86 5.89 -7.65
N SER A 401 33.27 6.34 -6.53
CA SER A 401 34.01 6.59 -5.29
C SER A 401 34.16 5.34 -4.42
N GLY A 402 33.31 4.33 -4.62
CA GLY A 402 33.23 3.12 -3.79
C GLY A 402 32.72 3.40 -2.38
N SER A 403 31.84 4.39 -2.22
CA SER A 403 31.33 4.84 -0.92
C SER A 403 29.83 4.73 -0.81
N PHE A 404 29.38 4.40 0.41
CA PHE A 404 28.00 4.50 0.84
C PHE A 404 27.74 5.86 1.47
N GLU A 405 26.61 6.49 1.15
CA GLU A 405 26.20 7.77 1.70
C GLU A 405 24.69 7.87 1.89
N THR A 406 24.27 8.81 2.73
CA THR A 406 22.85 9.17 2.92
C THR A 406 22.71 10.63 2.54
N ILE A 407 21.77 10.93 1.65
CA ILE A 407 21.45 12.29 1.25
C ILE A 407 19.98 12.60 1.53
N TYR A 408 19.70 13.86 1.86
CA TYR A 408 18.35 14.40 1.91
C TYR A 408 18.14 15.30 0.69
N GLY A 409 17.37 14.84 -0.29
CA GLY A 409 17.36 15.46 -1.61
C GLY A 409 16.55 14.70 -2.66
N PHE A 410 16.85 14.96 -3.93
CA PHE A 410 16.32 14.23 -5.09
C PHE A 410 17.37 14.23 -6.20
N TYR A 411 17.19 13.38 -7.21
CA TYR A 411 18.01 13.40 -8.43
C TYR A 411 17.20 13.91 -9.62
N TYR A 412 17.90 14.45 -10.60
CA TYR A 412 17.30 15.00 -11.83
C TYR A 412 18.33 15.03 -12.96
N TRP A 413 17.84 15.19 -14.19
CA TRP A 413 18.68 15.43 -15.36
C TRP A 413 18.84 16.94 -15.58
N ASP A 414 20.06 17.40 -15.77
CA ASP A 414 20.36 18.82 -16.00
C ASP A 414 21.28 18.99 -17.20
N TYR A 415 20.98 19.97 -18.04
CA TYR A 415 21.91 20.41 -19.08
C TYR A 415 22.96 21.34 -18.47
N PRO A 416 24.27 21.01 -18.49
CA PRO A 416 25.27 21.68 -17.64
C PRO A 416 25.72 23.07 -18.14
N SER A 417 25.00 23.68 -19.09
CA SER A 417 25.35 24.97 -19.70
C SER A 417 24.11 25.85 -19.95
N ASP A 418 24.23 27.17 -19.74
CA ASP A 418 23.14 28.13 -20.02
C ASP A 418 22.95 28.42 -21.53
N THR A 419 23.83 27.86 -22.37
CA THR A 419 23.76 27.99 -23.82
C THR A 419 24.05 26.65 -24.47
N TYR A 420 23.43 26.38 -25.62
CA TYR A 420 23.70 25.15 -26.37
C TYR A 420 25.18 25.06 -26.75
N VAL A 421 25.82 23.98 -26.30
CA VAL A 421 27.16 23.55 -26.67
C VAL A 421 27.03 22.23 -27.42
N PRO A 422 27.49 22.16 -28.68
CA PRO A 422 27.50 20.91 -29.44
C PRO A 422 28.23 19.79 -28.67
N ASP A 423 27.69 18.58 -28.74
CA ASP A 423 28.20 17.36 -28.11
C ASP A 423 28.20 17.33 -26.58
N LEU A 424 27.69 18.38 -25.91
CA LEU A 424 27.43 18.35 -24.47
C LEU A 424 26.12 17.61 -24.21
N LYS A 425 26.15 16.61 -23.34
CA LYS A 425 24.97 15.82 -22.94
C LYS A 425 24.40 16.34 -21.62
N ASP A 426 23.15 16.00 -21.36
CA ASP A 426 22.55 16.15 -20.02
C ASP A 426 23.31 15.28 -19.02
N GLU A 427 23.41 15.75 -17.78
CA GLU A 427 24.08 15.06 -16.69
C GLU A 427 23.06 14.64 -15.64
N PHE A 428 23.27 13.45 -15.07
CA PHE A 428 22.52 12.97 -13.91
C PHE A 428 23.09 13.60 -12.63
N VAL A 429 22.30 14.41 -11.94
CA VAL A 429 22.73 15.26 -10.83
C VAL A 429 21.86 15.04 -9.59
N PHE A 430 22.47 15.15 -8.41
CA PHE A 430 21.76 15.17 -7.13
C PHE A 430 21.61 16.61 -6.62
N TYR A 431 20.38 17.00 -6.31
CA TYR A 431 20.12 18.10 -5.40
C TYR A 431 20.09 17.55 -3.98
N SER A 432 20.80 18.20 -3.05
CA SER A 432 20.77 17.80 -1.64
C SER A 432 20.84 18.99 -0.71
N LEU A 433 20.16 18.85 0.43
CA LEU A 433 20.28 19.73 1.59
C LEU A 433 21.03 19.00 2.71
N PRO A 434 21.58 19.71 3.71
CA PRO A 434 22.13 19.09 4.90
C PRO A 434 21.11 18.13 5.53
N LEU A 435 21.58 16.95 5.96
CA LEU A 435 20.71 15.93 6.53
C LEU A 435 19.99 16.44 7.80
N GLU A 436 20.60 17.37 8.53
CA GLU A 436 20.01 18.02 9.71
C GLU A 436 18.81 18.93 9.37
N GLU A 437 18.61 19.27 8.09
CA GLU A 437 17.44 20.00 7.60
C GLU A 437 16.27 19.07 7.23
N ALA A 438 16.47 17.74 7.25
CA ALA A 438 15.39 16.78 7.08
C ALA A 438 14.39 16.90 8.26
N PRO A 439 13.09 17.13 7.99
CA PRO A 439 12.07 17.23 9.04
C PRO A 439 11.96 15.98 9.91
N VAL A 440 12.17 14.82 9.28
CA VAL A 440 12.10 13.49 9.89
C VAL A 440 13.24 12.66 9.33
N ILE A 441 13.88 11.85 10.17
CA ILE A 441 14.85 10.83 9.76
C ILE A 441 14.37 9.49 10.29
N PHE A 442 13.54 8.78 9.54
CA PHE A 442 13.01 7.46 9.94
C PHE A 442 13.97 6.30 9.62
N LEU A 443 14.99 6.53 8.78
CA LEU A 443 15.93 5.50 8.33
C LEU A 443 17.36 6.01 8.41
N GLU A 444 18.27 5.20 8.93
CA GLU A 444 19.70 5.51 9.03
C GLU A 444 20.56 4.39 8.45
N LEU A 445 21.61 4.77 7.73
CA LEU A 445 22.55 3.84 7.12
C LEU A 445 23.69 3.49 8.08
N ASN A 446 23.92 2.20 8.28
CA ASN A 446 25.08 1.69 8.98
C ASN A 446 26.22 1.42 8.00
N GLN A 447 26.90 2.50 7.59
CA GLN A 447 27.99 2.47 6.60
C GLN A 447 29.11 1.48 6.93
N THR A 448 29.31 1.13 8.21
CA THR A 448 30.37 0.20 8.63
C THR A 448 30.05 -1.26 8.33
N LEU A 449 28.78 -1.59 8.15
CA LEU A 449 28.29 -2.92 7.83
C LEU A 449 27.89 -3.05 6.35
N CYS A 450 27.64 -1.93 5.65
CA CYS A 450 27.41 -1.96 4.21
C CYS A 450 28.60 -2.57 3.47
N THR A 451 28.32 -3.42 2.49
CA THR A 451 29.39 -4.04 1.68
C THR A 451 29.04 -4.08 0.21
N THR A 452 30.07 -4.18 -0.62
CA THR A 452 29.92 -4.55 -2.02
C THR A 452 30.86 -5.69 -2.36
N HIS A 453 30.40 -6.61 -3.20
CA HIS A 453 31.20 -7.72 -3.65
C HIS A 453 30.73 -8.20 -5.02
N THR A 454 31.62 -8.90 -5.73
CA THR A 454 31.34 -9.40 -7.09
C THR A 454 31.50 -10.91 -7.10
N VAL A 455 30.48 -11.62 -7.58
CA VAL A 455 30.49 -13.08 -7.74
C VAL A 455 30.17 -13.41 -9.20
N GLY A 456 31.19 -13.81 -9.96
CA GLY A 456 31.03 -13.97 -11.41
C GLY A 456 30.77 -12.61 -12.07
N ASP A 457 29.69 -12.52 -12.83
CA ASP A 457 29.27 -11.30 -13.53
C ASP A 457 28.18 -10.52 -12.77
N VAL A 458 27.96 -10.85 -11.49
CA VAL A 458 26.98 -10.20 -10.61
C VAL A 458 27.71 -9.31 -9.61
N VAL A 459 27.32 -8.04 -9.55
CA VAL A 459 27.77 -7.08 -8.53
C VAL A 459 26.69 -6.94 -7.48
N SER A 460 26.99 -7.35 -6.25
CA SER A 460 26.08 -7.24 -5.11
C SER A 460 26.41 -5.99 -4.30
N VAL A 461 25.39 -5.16 -4.06
CA VAL A 461 25.44 -3.98 -3.18
C VAL A 461 24.53 -4.23 -1.98
N GLU A 462 25.10 -4.24 -0.79
CA GLU A 462 24.39 -4.50 0.47
C GLU A 462 24.28 -3.22 1.29
N PHE A 463 23.09 -2.63 1.33
CA PHE A 463 22.76 -1.53 2.22
C PHE A 463 22.35 -2.10 3.56
N VAL A 464 23.13 -1.82 4.61
CA VAL A 464 22.77 -2.15 5.99
C VAL A 464 22.24 -0.90 6.67
N MET A 465 21.03 -0.97 7.23
CA MET A 465 20.31 0.18 7.77
C MET A 465 19.45 -0.23 8.97
N HIS A 466 18.96 0.75 9.72
CA HIS A 466 17.97 0.54 10.79
C HIS A 466 16.92 1.64 10.77
N PHE A 467 15.71 1.30 11.21
CA PHE A 467 14.69 2.31 11.49
C PHE A 467 15.04 3.09 12.76
N THR A 468 14.92 4.41 12.75
CA THR A 468 15.15 5.23 13.94
C THR A 468 13.92 5.26 14.85
N ASP A 469 14.03 5.88 16.02
CA ASP A 469 12.89 6.14 16.91
C ASP A 469 11.77 6.97 16.25
N GLN A 470 12.09 7.74 15.20
CA GLN A 470 11.14 8.55 14.45
C GLN A 470 10.36 7.75 13.39
N ALA A 471 10.73 6.49 13.13
CA ALA A 471 9.96 5.63 12.25
C ALA A 471 8.59 5.30 12.87
N PRO A 472 7.51 5.29 12.07
CA PRO A 472 6.17 5.00 12.55
C PRO A 472 6.05 3.54 13.01
N LYS A 473 5.91 3.33 14.32
CA LYS A 473 5.63 2.01 14.89
C LYS A 473 4.32 1.47 14.32
N GLY A 474 4.30 0.21 13.90
CA GLY A 474 3.10 -0.44 13.36
C GLY A 474 2.94 -0.29 11.85
N ALA A 475 3.65 0.63 11.20
CA ALA A 475 3.46 0.93 9.79
C ALA A 475 4.18 -0.05 8.86
N MET A 476 3.66 -0.15 7.64
CA MET A 476 4.34 -0.73 6.50
C MET A 476 5.13 0.36 5.79
N MET A 477 6.44 0.15 5.62
CA MET A 477 7.33 1.01 4.86
C MET A 477 7.57 0.39 3.49
N ASN A 478 7.53 1.20 2.43
CA ASN A 478 7.83 0.77 1.07
C ASN A 478 9.21 1.28 0.67
N PHE A 479 10.02 0.43 0.08
CA PHE A 479 11.30 0.78 -0.51
C PHE A 479 11.19 0.93 -2.01
N TYR A 480 11.91 1.92 -2.53
CA TYR A 480 12.12 2.13 -3.95
C TYR A 480 13.61 2.14 -4.22
N GLU A 481 13.97 1.52 -5.33
CA GLU A 481 15.34 1.34 -5.75
C GLU A 481 15.56 1.81 -7.18
N TYR A 482 16.73 2.39 -7.40
CA TYR A 482 17.20 2.79 -8.72
C TYR A 482 18.64 2.35 -8.86
N VAL A 483 18.94 1.69 -9.97
CA VAL A 483 20.32 1.36 -10.35
C VAL A 483 20.55 2.03 -11.69
N VAL A 484 21.58 2.86 -11.77
CA VAL A 484 21.92 3.59 -12.99
C VAL A 484 23.36 3.35 -13.40
N ASP A 485 23.60 3.41 -14.70
CA ASP A 485 24.94 3.41 -15.26
C ASP A 485 25.67 4.74 -15.00
N SER A 486 26.93 4.84 -15.42
CA SER A 486 27.77 6.03 -15.27
C SER A 486 27.31 7.23 -16.09
N SER A 487 26.41 7.01 -17.06
CA SER A 487 25.76 8.05 -17.84
C SER A 487 24.44 8.52 -17.22
N GLY A 488 23.87 7.76 -16.28
CA GLY A 488 22.60 8.01 -15.60
C GLY A 488 21.42 7.16 -16.08
N TYR A 489 21.62 6.20 -17.00
CA TYR A 489 20.56 5.37 -17.56
C TYR A 489 20.17 4.21 -16.64
N ASP A 490 18.86 3.95 -16.58
CA ASP A 490 18.26 2.98 -15.68
C ASP A 490 18.55 1.53 -16.06
N TYR A 491 19.00 0.75 -15.08
CA TYR A 491 18.84 -0.68 -15.05
C TYR A 491 17.41 -1.00 -14.58
N ARG A 492 16.87 -2.15 -14.99
CA ARG A 492 15.52 -2.58 -14.58
C ARG A 492 15.57 -3.71 -13.57
N ALA A 493 14.61 -3.74 -12.64
CA ALA A 493 14.38 -4.92 -11.84
C ALA A 493 14.02 -6.10 -12.76
N SER A 494 14.70 -7.24 -12.62
CA SER A 494 14.44 -8.45 -13.42
C SER A 494 13.25 -9.22 -12.84
N VAL A 495 12.05 -8.70 -13.08
CA VAL A 495 10.81 -9.20 -12.49
C VAL A 495 9.88 -9.74 -13.57
N SER A 496 9.53 -11.03 -13.47
CA SER A 496 8.50 -11.63 -14.32
C SER A 496 7.96 -12.92 -13.72
N ASP A 497 6.66 -13.12 -13.80
CA ASP A 497 6.02 -14.40 -13.44
C ASP A 497 6.01 -15.41 -14.59
N GLU A 498 6.33 -14.97 -15.81
CA GLU A 498 6.20 -15.76 -17.03
C GLU A 498 7.54 -16.02 -17.73
N ASP A 499 8.51 -15.12 -17.56
CA ASP A 499 9.84 -15.29 -18.12
C ASP A 499 10.73 -16.13 -17.18
N PRO A 500 11.09 -17.37 -17.55
CA PRO A 500 11.97 -18.20 -16.72
C PRO A 500 13.40 -17.66 -16.63
N SER A 501 13.76 -16.62 -17.40
CA SER A 501 15.04 -15.92 -17.32
C SER A 501 15.05 -14.74 -16.35
N ALA A 502 13.87 -14.32 -15.86
CA ALA A 502 13.79 -13.30 -14.82
C ALA A 502 14.43 -13.80 -13.52
N LEU A 503 15.11 -12.89 -12.81
CA LEU A 503 15.79 -13.21 -11.57
C LEU A 503 14.82 -13.35 -10.38
N MET A 504 13.61 -12.81 -10.50
CA MET A 504 12.54 -12.95 -9.51
C MET A 504 11.13 -12.82 -10.12
N THR A 505 10.14 -13.22 -9.34
CA THR A 505 8.69 -13.01 -9.58
C THR A 505 8.21 -11.67 -9.03
N TRP A 506 7.04 -11.19 -9.47
CA TRP A 506 6.43 -9.98 -8.88
C TRP A 506 6.12 -10.14 -7.39
N ALA A 507 5.74 -11.35 -6.98
CA ALA A 507 5.51 -11.64 -5.57
C ALA A 507 6.80 -11.50 -4.74
N GLU A 508 7.92 -12.03 -5.23
CA GLU A 508 9.22 -11.89 -4.56
C GLU A 508 9.70 -10.43 -4.54
N TYR A 509 9.46 -9.67 -5.62
CA TYR A 509 9.78 -8.25 -5.68
C TYR A 509 9.02 -7.43 -4.61
N ASN A 510 7.69 -7.57 -4.57
CA ASN A 510 6.84 -6.86 -3.61
C ASN A 510 7.16 -7.29 -2.17
N GLU A 511 7.37 -8.60 -1.95
CA GLU A 511 7.80 -9.12 -0.65
C GLU A 511 9.17 -8.56 -0.23
N ALA A 512 10.06 -8.20 -1.16
CA ALA A 512 11.36 -7.60 -0.86
C ALA A 512 11.26 -6.10 -0.58
N THR A 513 10.35 -5.36 -1.23
CA THR A 513 10.25 -3.90 -1.12
C THR A 513 9.39 -3.41 0.06
N GLU A 514 8.60 -4.26 0.71
CA GLU A 514 7.72 -3.87 1.82
C GLU A 514 8.20 -4.37 3.19
N ILE A 515 8.32 -3.53 4.23
CA ILE A 515 8.69 -4.00 5.58
C ILE A 515 7.87 -3.34 6.68
N ALA A 516 7.45 -4.13 7.68
CA ALA A 516 6.73 -3.63 8.83
C ALA A 516 7.67 -3.16 9.95
N VAL A 517 7.38 -2.01 10.57
CA VAL A 517 8.16 -1.47 11.69
C VAL A 517 7.54 -1.91 13.02
N GLU A 518 8.25 -2.74 13.80
CA GLU A 518 7.82 -3.20 15.13
C GLU A 518 6.39 -3.78 15.16
N SER A 519 6.00 -4.52 14.12
CA SER A 519 4.65 -5.05 13.97
C SER A 519 4.68 -6.50 13.49
N PRO A 520 3.85 -7.41 14.05
CA PRO A 520 3.69 -8.74 13.49
C PRO A 520 3.28 -8.66 12.01
N ALA A 521 4.04 -9.30 11.13
CA ALA A 521 3.74 -9.31 9.71
C ALA A 521 2.81 -10.47 9.37
N THR A 522 1.64 -10.16 8.82
CA THR A 522 0.71 -11.13 8.24
C THR A 522 0.88 -11.15 6.73
N ILE A 523 1.27 -12.29 6.18
CA ILE A 523 1.35 -12.53 4.74
C ILE A 523 0.15 -13.38 4.35
N ALA A 524 -0.73 -12.84 3.51
CA ALA A 524 -1.92 -13.54 3.06
C ALA A 524 -1.85 -13.86 1.56
N LYS A 525 -2.31 -15.05 1.19
CA LYS A 525 -2.31 -15.53 -0.20
C LYS A 525 -3.65 -16.20 -0.52
N LEU A 526 -4.13 -15.95 -1.74
CA LEU A 526 -5.20 -16.71 -2.37
C LEU A 526 -4.54 -17.73 -3.32
N LEU A 527 -4.83 -19.01 -3.13
CA LEU A 527 -4.25 -20.10 -3.92
C LEU A 527 -5.36 -20.86 -4.64
N ARG A 528 -5.05 -21.43 -5.81
CA ARG A 528 -5.95 -22.39 -6.47
C ARG A 528 -6.17 -23.61 -5.57
N GLU A 529 -7.19 -24.42 -5.85
CA GLU A 529 -7.50 -25.63 -5.06
C GLU A 529 -6.31 -26.62 -4.98
N ASP A 530 -5.42 -26.62 -5.97
CA ASP A 530 -4.20 -27.46 -5.97
C ASP A 530 -3.04 -26.86 -5.16
N GLY A 531 -3.24 -25.71 -4.51
CA GLY A 531 -2.25 -24.99 -3.72
C GLY A 531 -1.30 -24.11 -4.53
N THR A 532 -1.48 -24.02 -5.85
CA THR A 532 -0.66 -23.13 -6.67
C THR A 532 -1.07 -21.66 -6.48
N PRO A 533 -0.09 -20.74 -6.35
CA PRO A 533 -0.40 -19.32 -6.27
C PRO A 533 -0.93 -18.80 -7.62
N VAL A 534 -1.63 -17.67 -7.54
CA VAL A 534 -1.96 -16.84 -8.70
C VAL A 534 -1.09 -15.61 -8.60
N ASN A 535 -0.18 -15.43 -9.56
CA ASN A 535 0.78 -14.33 -9.53
C ASN A 535 0.28 -13.15 -10.36
N THR A 536 -0.93 -12.69 -10.07
CA THR A 536 -1.55 -11.53 -10.71
C THR A 536 -2.26 -10.69 -9.65
N TYR A 537 -2.45 -9.40 -9.89
CA TYR A 537 -3.21 -8.52 -8.98
C TYR A 537 -4.66 -9.01 -8.77
N TYR A 538 -5.19 -9.74 -9.75
CA TYR A 538 -6.51 -10.36 -9.71
C TYR A 538 -6.44 -11.84 -9.36
N PHE A 539 -7.28 -12.29 -8.43
CA PHE A 539 -7.51 -13.72 -8.22
C PHE A 539 -8.83 -14.13 -8.90
N PRO A 540 -8.81 -14.96 -9.97
CA PRO A 540 -10.05 -15.39 -10.61
C PRO A 540 -10.77 -16.42 -9.73
N ALA A 541 -11.89 -16.01 -9.14
CA ALA A 541 -12.79 -16.89 -8.43
C ALA A 541 -14.07 -17.08 -9.25
N LYS A 542 -14.51 -18.34 -9.41
CA LYS A 542 -15.79 -18.66 -10.05
C LYS A 542 -16.70 -19.36 -9.06
N VAL A 543 -17.99 -19.06 -9.14
CA VAL A 543 -19.01 -19.78 -8.38
C VAL A 543 -18.90 -21.27 -8.68
N GLY A 544 -18.72 -22.08 -7.63
CA GLY A 544 -18.55 -23.52 -7.74
C GLY A 544 -17.11 -24.01 -7.93
N GLU A 545 -16.14 -23.11 -8.19
CA GLU A 545 -14.72 -23.42 -8.22
C GLU A 545 -14.06 -22.93 -6.90
N PRO A 546 -13.69 -23.86 -6.01
CA PRO A 546 -13.10 -23.51 -4.73
C PRO A 546 -11.67 -22.99 -4.86
N PHE A 547 -11.25 -22.20 -3.88
CA PHE A 547 -9.89 -21.73 -3.72
C PHE A 547 -9.47 -21.77 -2.25
N ILE A 548 -8.18 -21.60 -1.98
CA ILE A 548 -7.62 -21.63 -0.63
C ILE A 548 -7.27 -20.21 -0.21
N VAL A 549 -7.75 -19.80 0.95
CA VAL A 549 -7.28 -18.61 1.66
C VAL A 549 -6.23 -19.08 2.66
N GLN A 550 -5.07 -18.44 2.67
CA GLN A 550 -3.98 -18.76 3.59
C GLN A 550 -3.36 -17.49 4.15
N GLY A 551 -3.26 -17.41 5.48
CA GLY A 551 -2.45 -16.43 6.18
C GLY A 551 -1.24 -17.08 6.86
N ARG A 552 -0.14 -16.35 6.88
CA ARG A 552 1.09 -16.67 7.61
C ARG A 552 1.44 -15.48 8.51
N LEU A 553 1.49 -15.70 9.82
CA LEU A 553 1.97 -14.73 10.79
C LEU A 553 3.45 -15.01 11.09
N GLN A 554 4.34 -14.12 10.62
CA GLN A 554 5.78 -14.28 10.82
C GLN A 554 6.14 -14.16 12.31
N GLY A 555 6.97 -15.08 12.81
CA GLY A 555 7.31 -15.16 14.23
C GLY A 555 6.11 -15.47 15.13
N GLY A 556 4.97 -15.81 14.52
CA GLY A 556 3.70 -16.00 15.21
C GLY A 556 3.60 -17.26 16.06
N SER A 557 4.65 -18.11 16.10
CA SER A 557 4.63 -19.34 16.90
C SER A 557 4.48 -19.08 18.41
N ASP A 558 5.05 -17.99 18.92
CA ASP A 558 5.01 -17.65 20.34
C ASP A 558 3.66 -17.05 20.77
N VAL A 559 2.91 -16.47 19.82
CA VAL A 559 1.56 -15.91 20.05
C VAL A 559 0.45 -16.82 19.52
N ALA A 560 0.79 -18.02 19.03
CA ALA A 560 -0.16 -18.88 18.34
C ALA A 560 -1.34 -19.33 19.22
N ASP A 561 -1.10 -19.47 20.52
CA ASP A 561 -2.12 -19.81 21.51
C ASP A 561 -3.01 -18.60 21.86
N ASP A 562 -2.54 -17.36 21.64
CA ASP A 562 -3.28 -16.11 21.86
C ASP A 562 -4.12 -15.68 20.63
N ILE A 563 -3.94 -16.36 19.50
CA ILE A 563 -4.73 -16.13 18.28
C ILE A 563 -6.02 -16.95 18.35
N ASP A 564 -7.13 -16.24 18.52
CA ASP A 564 -8.48 -16.79 18.63
C ASP A 564 -9.10 -17.18 17.29
N GLY A 565 -8.55 -16.75 16.17
CA GLY A 565 -9.06 -17.07 14.84
C GLY A 565 -8.47 -16.21 13.74
N VAL A 566 -9.16 -16.20 12.60
CA VAL A 566 -8.85 -15.33 11.46
C VAL A 566 -10.10 -14.72 10.88
N LEU A 567 -9.96 -13.51 10.32
CA LEU A 567 -10.99 -12.79 9.59
C LEU A 567 -10.53 -12.64 8.13
N PHE A 568 -11.42 -13.00 7.20
CA PHE A 568 -11.26 -12.75 5.78
C PHE A 568 -12.44 -11.93 5.29
N ASP A 569 -12.15 -10.67 4.98
CA ASP A 569 -13.15 -9.70 4.54
C ASP A 569 -13.02 -9.49 3.04
N MET A 570 -14.15 -9.34 2.37
CA MET A 570 -14.23 -8.97 0.97
C MET A 570 -15.24 -7.84 0.80
N ASN A 571 -14.95 -6.86 -0.05
CA ASN A 571 -15.91 -5.82 -0.38
C ASN A 571 -15.94 -5.52 -1.88
N SER A 572 -17.13 -5.20 -2.37
CA SER A 572 -17.36 -4.78 -3.75
C SER A 572 -18.33 -3.61 -3.76
N TYR A 573 -18.13 -2.68 -4.68
CA TYR A 573 -19.02 -1.54 -4.85
C TYR A 573 -19.55 -1.46 -6.28
N ASN A 574 -20.76 -0.91 -6.41
CA ASN A 574 -21.34 -0.59 -7.70
C ASN A 574 -22.20 0.67 -7.57
N GLY A 575 -22.24 1.48 -8.61
CA GLY A 575 -23.07 2.67 -8.63
C GLY A 575 -23.48 3.07 -10.04
N TYR A 576 -24.50 3.92 -10.10
CA TYR A 576 -24.86 4.66 -11.31
C TYR A 576 -25.25 6.08 -10.93
N TRP A 577 -25.12 7.01 -11.85
CA TRP A 577 -25.72 8.33 -11.66
C TRP A 577 -26.38 8.84 -12.95
N THR A 578 -27.26 9.79 -12.75
CA THR A 578 -28.01 10.57 -13.73
C THR A 578 -28.04 12.02 -13.26
N GLU A 579 -28.48 12.94 -14.12
CA GLU A 579 -28.60 14.37 -13.76
C GLU A 579 -29.46 14.64 -12.51
N THR A 580 -30.36 13.72 -12.16
CA THR A 580 -31.33 13.91 -11.07
C THR A 580 -31.23 12.88 -9.94
N GLU A 581 -30.40 11.85 -10.10
CA GLU A 581 -30.29 10.76 -9.14
C GLU A 581 -28.91 10.08 -9.26
N SER A 582 -28.23 9.88 -8.14
CA SER A 582 -27.09 8.97 -8.00
C SER A 582 -27.46 7.83 -7.07
N THR A 583 -26.95 6.62 -7.30
CA THR A 583 -27.09 5.48 -6.38
C THR A 583 -25.76 4.76 -6.30
N TYR A 584 -25.38 4.38 -5.10
CA TYR A 584 -24.15 3.66 -4.81
C TYR A 584 -24.44 2.55 -3.79
N SER A 585 -23.88 1.37 -4.01
CA SER A 585 -23.98 0.23 -3.11
C SER A 585 -22.59 -0.31 -2.81
N ASN A 586 -22.30 -0.54 -1.54
CA ASN A 586 -21.10 -1.24 -1.08
C ASN A 586 -21.53 -2.52 -0.35
N ILE A 587 -21.10 -3.66 -0.86
CA ILE A 587 -21.39 -4.98 -0.32
C ILE A 587 -20.15 -5.49 0.39
N TYR A 588 -20.31 -5.89 1.65
CA TYR A 588 -19.27 -6.47 2.48
C TYR A 588 -19.59 -7.94 2.76
N TYR A 589 -18.59 -8.80 2.70
CA TYR A 589 -18.65 -10.21 3.06
C TYR A 589 -17.56 -10.48 4.09
N GLU A 590 -17.92 -11.08 5.22
CA GLU A 590 -17.00 -11.43 6.29
C GLU A 590 -17.02 -12.93 6.50
N VAL A 591 -15.84 -13.55 6.44
CA VAL A 591 -15.62 -14.95 6.81
C VAL A 591 -14.72 -14.97 8.03
N ARG A 592 -15.29 -15.33 9.17
CA ARG A 592 -14.58 -15.49 10.42
C ARG A 592 -14.41 -16.98 10.71
N VAL A 593 -13.17 -17.40 10.94
CA VAL A 593 -12.84 -18.78 11.30
C VAL A 593 -12.17 -18.78 12.67
N GLU A 594 -12.86 -19.33 13.67
CA GLU A 594 -12.37 -19.38 15.04
C GLU A 594 -11.26 -20.44 15.21
N SER A 595 -10.56 -20.37 16.34
CA SER A 595 -9.50 -21.30 16.74
C SER A 595 -9.99 -22.73 16.95
N ASP A 596 -11.28 -22.92 17.24
CA ASP A 596 -11.95 -24.22 17.31
C ASP A 596 -12.45 -24.74 15.94
N PHE A 597 -12.11 -24.00 14.87
CA PHE A 597 -12.50 -24.23 13.47
C PHE A 597 -14.00 -24.07 13.19
N SER A 598 -14.76 -23.43 14.10
CA SER A 598 -16.09 -22.95 13.75
C SER A 598 -16.01 -21.77 12.79
N VAL A 599 -17.04 -21.61 11.96
CA VAL A 599 -17.10 -20.58 10.92
C VAL A 599 -18.33 -19.71 11.14
N VAL A 600 -18.12 -18.40 11.17
CA VAL A 600 -19.16 -17.38 11.17
C VAL A 600 -19.05 -16.59 9.87
N MET A 601 -20.15 -16.49 9.12
CA MET A 601 -20.20 -15.71 7.89
C MET A 601 -21.26 -14.63 8.01
N LYS A 602 -20.91 -13.40 7.63
CA LYS A 602 -21.83 -12.27 7.60
C LYS A 602 -21.71 -11.55 6.26
N ALA A 603 -22.82 -10.98 5.81
CA ALA A 603 -22.83 -10.15 4.61
C ALA A 603 -23.67 -8.90 4.86
N PHE A 604 -23.25 -7.78 4.30
CA PHE A 604 -23.88 -6.48 4.46
C PHE A 604 -23.98 -5.78 3.11
N ASN A 605 -25.04 -5.00 2.90
CA ASN A 605 -25.23 -4.18 1.71
C ASN A 605 -25.63 -2.76 2.11
N LEU A 606 -24.64 -1.87 2.12
CA LEU A 606 -24.83 -0.44 2.32
C LEU A 606 -25.17 0.21 0.98
N THR A 607 -26.46 0.38 0.73
CA THR A 607 -26.96 1.10 -0.45
C THR A 607 -27.40 2.50 -0.06
N TYR A 608 -26.92 3.53 -0.75
CA TYR A 608 -27.39 4.90 -0.62
C TYR A 608 -27.70 5.50 -1.99
N LYS A 609 -28.51 6.55 -1.99
CA LYS A 609 -28.82 7.34 -3.17
C LYS A 609 -28.87 8.82 -2.85
N GLU A 610 -28.69 9.64 -3.86
CA GLU A 610 -28.84 11.09 -3.80
C GLU A 610 -29.83 11.53 -4.86
N ASN A 611 -30.81 12.32 -4.50
CA ASN A 611 -31.83 12.83 -5.41
C ASN A 611 -31.74 14.35 -5.52
N TYR A 612 -31.70 14.88 -6.75
CA TYR A 612 -31.75 16.32 -6.96
C TYR A 612 -33.21 16.78 -6.94
N THR A 613 -33.60 17.45 -5.86
CA THR A 613 -34.99 17.86 -5.61
C THR A 613 -35.08 19.37 -5.40
N TYR A 614 -36.29 19.91 -5.61
CA TYR A 614 -36.59 21.30 -5.28
C TYR A 614 -37.35 21.36 -3.97
N GLY A 615 -36.82 22.07 -2.98
CA GLY A 615 -37.43 22.18 -1.66
C GLY A 615 -36.64 23.06 -0.71
N SER A 616 -37.04 23.06 0.56
CA SER A 616 -36.32 23.75 1.64
C SER A 616 -35.16 22.89 2.11
N TYR A 617 -33.96 23.47 2.20
CA TYR A 617 -32.79 22.82 2.75
C TYR A 617 -31.96 23.82 3.56
N PHE A 618 -31.12 23.30 4.45
CA PHE A 618 -30.19 24.12 5.22
C PHE A 618 -28.91 24.34 4.41
N ASP A 619 -28.65 25.58 4.03
CA ASP A 619 -27.41 25.95 3.35
C ASP A 619 -26.33 26.23 4.39
N TYR A 620 -25.34 25.34 4.49
CA TYR A 620 -24.23 25.46 5.44
C TYR A 620 -23.27 26.61 5.12
N GLY A 621 -23.30 27.16 3.90
CA GLY A 621 -22.52 28.35 3.54
C GLY A 621 -23.11 29.65 4.10
N THR A 622 -24.44 29.72 4.19
CA THR A 622 -25.17 30.90 4.67
C THR A 622 -25.78 30.72 6.06
N TRP A 623 -25.76 29.50 6.61
CA TRP A 623 -26.35 29.11 7.90
C TRP A 623 -27.85 29.45 8.01
N GLU A 624 -28.58 29.37 6.91
CA GLU A 624 -30.01 29.63 6.85
C GLU A 624 -30.76 28.53 6.07
N GLU A 625 -32.05 28.40 6.37
CA GLU A 625 -32.95 27.55 5.60
C GLU A 625 -33.35 28.30 4.33
N VAL A 626 -32.96 27.77 3.17
CA VAL A 626 -33.22 28.36 1.86
C VAL A 626 -34.10 27.42 1.04
N GLU A 627 -34.85 27.98 0.09
CA GLU A 627 -35.68 27.20 -0.83
C GLU A 627 -35.01 27.16 -2.21
N GLY A 628 -34.69 25.97 -2.71
CA GLY A 628 -33.97 25.81 -3.97
C GLY A 628 -33.75 24.36 -4.35
N TRP A 629 -33.05 24.18 -5.47
CA TRP A 629 -32.58 22.87 -5.88
C TRP A 629 -31.40 22.44 -5.01
N HIS A 630 -31.42 21.21 -4.51
CA HIS A 630 -30.39 20.62 -3.66
C HIS A 630 -30.40 19.10 -3.77
N TRP A 631 -29.36 18.46 -3.24
CA TRP A 631 -29.28 17.01 -3.13
C TRP A 631 -29.86 16.53 -1.79
N GLU A 632 -30.80 15.61 -1.85
CA GLU A 632 -31.29 14.85 -0.70
C GLU A 632 -30.66 13.47 -0.68
N TYR A 633 -30.11 13.08 0.47
CA TYR A 633 -29.37 11.82 0.65
C TYR A 633 -30.25 10.81 1.37
N PHE A 634 -30.25 9.56 0.90
CA PHE A 634 -31.02 8.46 1.49
C PHE A 634 -30.19 7.18 1.57
N TYR A 635 -30.41 6.39 2.61
CA TYR A 635 -29.86 5.05 2.78
C TYR A 635 -30.97 4.01 2.71
N PHE A 636 -30.71 2.86 2.12
CA PHE A 636 -31.67 1.76 2.05
C PHE A 636 -31.48 0.84 3.25
N ASN A 637 -32.52 0.72 4.07
CA ASN A 637 -32.54 -0.20 5.19
C ASN A 637 -32.92 -1.60 4.71
N GLN A 638 -31.98 -2.54 4.68
CA GLN A 638 -32.18 -3.92 4.22
C GLN A 638 -33.17 -4.69 5.11
N LYS A 639 -33.25 -4.33 6.39
CA LYS A 639 -34.15 -4.97 7.37
C LYS A 639 -35.61 -4.55 7.19
N THR A 640 -35.86 -3.27 6.90
CA THR A 640 -37.23 -2.76 6.72
C THR A 640 -37.68 -2.70 5.26
N GLY A 641 -36.74 -2.65 4.32
CA GLY A 641 -36.98 -2.46 2.89
C GLY A 641 -37.35 -1.03 2.49
N GLU A 642 -36.97 -0.03 3.31
CA GLU A 642 -37.34 1.37 3.14
C GLU A 642 -36.11 2.26 2.93
N TRP A 643 -36.29 3.32 2.13
CA TRP A 643 -35.31 4.40 2.02
C TRP A 643 -35.48 5.35 3.20
N VAL A 644 -34.39 5.59 3.93
CA VAL A 644 -34.33 6.44 5.12
C VAL A 644 -33.47 7.66 4.80
N PRO A 645 -33.95 8.90 5.04
CA PRO A 645 -33.14 10.10 4.87
C PRO A 645 -31.85 10.03 5.69
N SER A 646 -30.74 10.57 5.17
CA SER A 646 -29.42 10.53 5.84
C SER A 646 -29.44 11.13 7.24
N ILE A 647 -30.26 12.16 7.46
CA ILE A 647 -30.43 12.79 8.78
C ILE A 647 -31.04 11.84 9.82
N ASP A 648 -31.81 10.85 9.37
CA ASP A 648 -32.45 9.83 10.20
C ASP A 648 -31.65 8.51 10.19
N TRP A 649 -30.50 8.46 9.50
CA TRP A 649 -29.63 7.29 9.41
C TRP A 649 -28.52 7.38 10.45
N TYR A 650 -28.53 6.45 11.41
CA TYR A 650 -27.56 6.37 12.52
C TYR A 650 -26.79 5.04 12.53
N TYR A 651 -26.86 4.28 11.44
CA TYR A 651 -26.27 2.95 11.35
C TYR A 651 -24.94 2.96 10.60
N GLY A 652 -23.97 2.16 11.06
CA GLY A 652 -22.73 1.89 10.32
C GLY A 652 -22.95 1.00 9.09
N GLY A 653 -21.92 0.90 8.24
CA GLY A 653 -21.94 0.05 7.04
C GLY A 653 -22.11 -1.45 7.32
N LYS A 654 -21.67 -1.92 8.49
CA LYS A 654 -21.77 -3.29 8.98
C LYS A 654 -22.76 -3.39 10.17
N SER A 655 -24.04 -3.10 9.95
CA SER A 655 -25.07 -3.06 11.01
C SER A 655 -26.24 -4.01 10.70
N GLU A 656 -27.14 -4.24 11.68
CA GLU A 656 -28.38 -4.99 11.42
C GLU A 656 -29.24 -4.35 10.30
N ALA A 657 -29.16 -3.04 10.12
CA ALA A 657 -29.90 -2.33 9.08
C ALA A 657 -29.34 -2.60 7.66
N THR A 658 -28.08 -2.99 7.54
CA THR A 658 -27.42 -3.32 6.27
C THR A 658 -27.22 -4.82 6.08
N ALA A 659 -27.41 -5.64 7.12
CA ALA A 659 -27.22 -7.08 7.08
C ALA A 659 -28.13 -7.77 6.04
N ILE A 660 -27.55 -8.69 5.25
CA ILE A 660 -28.26 -9.54 4.31
C ILE A 660 -28.09 -11.01 4.69
N THR A 661 -29.17 -11.78 4.65
CA THR A 661 -29.23 -13.14 5.21
C THR A 661 -28.83 -14.24 4.23
N GLN A 662 -28.00 -13.94 3.24
CA GLN A 662 -27.69 -14.89 2.17
C GLN A 662 -26.34 -15.58 2.42
N ASP A 663 -26.35 -16.92 2.46
CA ASP A 663 -25.12 -17.71 2.52
C ASP A 663 -24.33 -17.50 1.22
N PHE A 664 -23.26 -16.71 1.30
CA PHE A 664 -22.47 -16.30 0.15
C PHE A 664 -21.32 -17.27 -0.18
N ALA A 665 -20.91 -18.10 0.78
CA ALA A 665 -19.81 -19.04 0.60
C ALA A 665 -20.01 -20.34 1.38
N ILE A 666 -19.22 -21.34 1.02
CA ILE A 666 -18.98 -22.57 1.77
C ILE A 666 -17.51 -22.57 2.18
N VAL A 667 -17.24 -22.76 3.46
CA VAL A 667 -15.89 -22.82 4.03
C VAL A 667 -15.64 -24.22 4.62
N ASP A 668 -14.57 -24.86 4.20
CA ASP A 668 -14.14 -26.16 4.70
C ASP A 668 -12.61 -26.32 4.69
N GLN A 669 -12.11 -27.53 5.01
CA GLN A 669 -10.68 -27.87 5.03
C GLN A 669 -9.82 -26.88 5.83
N ILE A 670 -10.31 -26.46 6.99
CA ILE A 670 -9.64 -25.52 7.87
C ILE A 670 -8.42 -26.19 8.52
N SER A 671 -7.32 -25.46 8.57
CA SER A 671 -6.07 -25.88 9.19
C SER A 671 -5.39 -24.72 9.90
N LYS A 672 -4.82 -25.00 11.08
CA LYS A 672 -3.94 -24.13 11.86
C LYS A 672 -2.69 -24.93 12.21
N TYR A 673 -1.51 -24.45 11.86
CA TYR A 673 -0.26 -25.17 12.13
C TYR A 673 0.95 -24.22 12.23
N ILE A 674 2.00 -24.68 12.91
CA ILE A 674 3.26 -23.95 13.03
C ILE A 674 4.30 -24.60 12.11
N SER A 675 5.02 -23.78 11.35
CA SER A 675 6.13 -24.22 10.51
C SER A 675 7.20 -23.13 10.48
N GLY A 676 8.47 -23.49 10.74
CA GLY A 676 9.58 -22.53 10.68
C GLY A 676 9.54 -21.39 11.70
N GLY A 677 8.78 -21.52 12.80
CA GLY A 677 8.59 -20.43 13.77
C GLY A 677 7.40 -19.50 13.46
N ASP A 678 6.70 -19.75 12.35
CA ASP A 678 5.55 -18.98 11.92
C ASP A 678 4.24 -19.74 12.16
N LEU A 679 3.16 -18.99 12.38
CA LEU A 679 1.81 -19.53 12.46
C LEU A 679 1.13 -19.44 11.10
N TYR A 680 0.60 -20.56 10.62
CA TYR A 680 -0.20 -20.64 9.41
C TYR A 680 -1.66 -20.92 9.78
N PHE A 681 -2.56 -20.23 9.08
CA PHE A 681 -3.99 -20.51 9.13
C PHE A 681 -4.52 -20.54 7.70
N SER A 682 -5.25 -21.59 7.34
CA SER A 682 -5.72 -21.77 5.98
C SER A 682 -7.06 -22.49 5.93
N PHE A 683 -7.91 -22.09 4.99
CA PHE A 683 -9.21 -22.72 4.75
C PHE A 683 -9.57 -22.65 3.27
N ARG A 684 -10.38 -23.60 2.83
CA ARG A 684 -10.93 -23.65 1.47
C ARG A 684 -12.26 -22.92 1.44
N LEU A 685 -12.41 -22.00 0.49
CA LEU A 685 -13.61 -21.19 0.27
C LEU A 685 -14.19 -21.48 -1.11
N ASN A 686 -15.51 -21.60 -1.19
CA ASN A 686 -16.23 -21.70 -2.46
C ASN A 686 -17.45 -20.77 -2.45
N PHE A 687 -17.53 -19.84 -3.40
CA PHE A 687 -18.68 -18.96 -3.52
C PHE A 687 -19.94 -19.71 -3.93
N THR A 688 -21.08 -19.29 -3.38
CA THR A 688 -22.39 -19.72 -3.83
C THR A 688 -22.90 -18.80 -4.94
N SER A 689 -24.00 -19.18 -5.60
CA SER A 689 -24.65 -18.32 -6.60
C SER A 689 -25.31 -17.06 -6.03
N ALA A 690 -25.16 -16.81 -4.72
CA ALA A 690 -25.60 -15.58 -4.07
C ALA A 690 -24.69 -14.39 -4.38
N VAL A 691 -23.41 -14.68 -4.64
CA VAL A 691 -22.41 -13.66 -4.94
C VAL A 691 -22.56 -13.23 -6.40
N PRO A 692 -22.80 -11.94 -6.68
CA PRO A 692 -22.85 -11.44 -8.04
C PRO A 692 -21.45 -11.41 -8.66
N ASP A 693 -21.40 -11.55 -9.99
CA ASP A 693 -20.18 -11.31 -10.76
C ASP A 693 -19.73 -9.87 -10.52
N SER A 694 -18.59 -9.72 -9.84
CA SER A 694 -18.06 -8.43 -9.41
C SER A 694 -16.57 -8.51 -9.12
N GLU A 695 -15.90 -7.38 -9.19
CA GLU A 695 -14.57 -7.20 -8.62
C GLU A 695 -14.69 -7.03 -7.10
N MET A 696 -13.81 -7.69 -6.35
CA MET A 696 -13.79 -7.63 -4.89
C MET A 696 -12.38 -7.30 -4.40
N TYR A 697 -12.30 -6.31 -3.52
CA TYR A 697 -11.13 -6.11 -2.68
C TYR A 697 -11.22 -7.05 -1.48
N TRP A 698 -10.09 -7.49 -0.95
CA TRP A 698 -10.07 -8.42 0.16
C TRP A 698 -9.01 -8.06 1.19
N ASN A 699 -9.22 -8.49 2.43
CA ASN A 699 -8.29 -8.37 3.52
C ASN A 699 -8.28 -9.66 4.35
N PHE A 700 -7.14 -9.99 4.96
CA PHE A 700 -6.99 -11.14 5.85
C PHE A 700 -6.29 -10.70 7.13
N GLN A 701 -6.83 -11.10 8.27
CA GLN A 701 -6.31 -10.72 9.58
C GLN A 701 -6.28 -11.92 10.51
N PHE A 702 -5.20 -12.04 11.29
CA PHE A 702 -5.20 -12.87 12.49
C PHE A 702 -5.90 -12.10 13.60
N ALA A 703 -6.89 -12.73 14.22
CA ALA A 703 -7.74 -12.06 15.18
C ALA A 703 -7.45 -12.55 16.61
N ASN A 704 -7.40 -11.58 17.52
CA ASN A 704 -7.53 -11.76 18.95
C ASN A 704 -8.84 -11.07 19.36
N TYR A 705 -9.87 -11.84 19.68
CA TYR A 705 -11.24 -11.36 19.88
C TYR A 705 -11.48 -10.80 21.28
N THR A 706 -10.42 -10.35 21.96
CA THR A 706 -10.53 -9.65 23.24
C THR A 706 -11.39 -8.37 23.13
N TRP A 707 -11.50 -7.79 21.93
CA TRP A 707 -12.35 -6.62 21.66
C TRP A 707 -13.34 -6.91 20.52
N VAL A 708 -14.57 -6.41 20.65
CA VAL A 708 -15.62 -6.52 19.63
C VAL A 708 -16.06 -5.12 19.25
N GLU A 709 -16.08 -4.83 17.95
CA GLU A 709 -16.71 -3.62 17.42
C GLU A 709 -18.23 -3.73 17.62
N ASP A 710 -18.82 -2.80 18.37
CA ASP A 710 -20.27 -2.66 18.54
C ASP A 710 -20.81 -1.52 17.65
N PRO A 711 -21.20 -1.83 16.40
CA PRO A 711 -21.70 -0.83 15.46
C PRO A 711 -23.08 -0.28 15.84
N GLU A 712 -23.72 -0.78 16.90
CA GLU A 712 -24.99 -0.28 17.44
C GLU A 712 -24.81 0.65 18.63
N SER A 713 -23.58 0.86 19.09
CA SER A 713 -23.29 1.74 20.21
C SER A 713 -23.57 3.21 19.84
N ASN A 714 -24.56 3.82 20.50
CA ASN A 714 -24.88 5.24 20.33
C ASN A 714 -23.70 6.11 20.80
N TYR A 715 -23.50 7.27 20.17
CA TYR A 715 -22.60 8.32 20.71
C TYR A 715 -22.90 8.61 22.20
N GLY A 716 -21.94 8.32 23.09
CA GLY A 716 -22.11 8.49 24.53
C GLY A 716 -20.88 8.08 25.36
N TYR A 717 -21.00 8.13 26.68
CA TYR A 717 -20.01 7.54 27.57
C TYR A 717 -20.12 6.01 27.49
N HIS A 718 -19.03 5.36 27.06
CA HIS A 718 -18.88 3.92 27.11
C HIS A 718 -17.93 3.59 28.25
N GLU A 719 -18.33 2.71 29.17
CA GLU A 719 -17.41 2.15 30.16
C GLU A 719 -16.60 1.04 29.49
N SER A 720 -15.38 1.36 29.09
CA SER A 720 -14.37 0.37 28.70
C SER A 720 -13.63 -0.07 29.97
N GLY A 721 -13.75 -1.36 30.31
CA GLY A 721 -13.00 -1.97 31.41
C GLY A 721 -11.65 -2.48 30.94
N GLN A 722 -10.62 -1.63 30.92
CA GLN A 722 -9.24 -2.06 30.69
C GLN A 722 -8.54 -2.39 32.02
N TRP A 723 -7.83 -3.52 32.07
CA TRP A 723 -6.94 -3.86 33.19
C TRP A 723 -5.60 -3.16 33.01
N PHE A 724 -5.21 -2.30 33.96
CA PHE A 724 -3.86 -1.74 34.03
C PHE A 724 -3.09 -2.39 35.19
N GLU A 725 -1.85 -2.78 34.96
CA GLU A 725 -0.94 -3.13 36.06
C GLU A 725 -0.64 -1.88 36.91
N GLY A 726 -1.17 -1.86 38.13
CA GLY A 726 -0.93 -0.79 39.10
C GLY A 726 -0.32 -1.33 40.38
N TRP A 727 0.77 -0.70 40.83
CA TRP A 727 1.42 -1.07 42.09
C TRP A 727 0.63 -0.51 43.28
N ILE A 728 0.17 -1.38 44.19
CA ILE A 728 -0.43 -0.94 45.46
C ILE A 728 0.71 -0.67 46.45
N HIS A 729 1.11 0.59 46.57
CA HIS A 729 2.21 0.99 47.47
C HIS A 729 1.77 1.05 48.94
N SER A 730 0.47 1.20 49.18
CA SER A 730 -0.13 1.16 50.52
C SER A 730 -1.62 0.86 50.44
N PHE A 731 -2.16 0.27 51.49
CA PHE A 731 -3.61 0.16 51.67
C PHE A 731 -4.00 0.47 53.12
N ASP A 732 -5.19 1.05 53.31
CA ASP A 732 -5.74 1.31 54.63
C ASP A 732 -6.27 -0.01 55.24
N TYR A 733 -5.78 -0.35 56.42
CA TYR A 733 -6.33 -1.44 57.23
C TYR A 733 -6.79 -0.92 58.59
N SER A 734 -8.11 -0.91 58.79
CA SER A 734 -8.75 -0.46 60.04
C SER A 734 -8.42 1.00 60.43
N GLY A 735 -8.25 1.89 59.45
CA GLY A 735 -7.99 3.32 59.64
C GLY A 735 -6.51 3.68 59.78
N THR A 736 -5.60 2.84 59.27
CA THR A 736 -4.15 3.05 59.26
C THR A 736 -3.55 2.58 57.93
N ASP A 737 -2.86 3.48 57.23
CA ASP A 737 -2.14 3.16 55.99
C ASP A 737 -0.99 2.20 56.26
N THR A 738 -1.05 1.03 55.61
CA THR A 738 -0.05 -0.04 55.70
C THR A 738 0.70 -0.13 54.37
N TYR A 739 2.03 0.00 54.41
CA TYR A 739 2.91 -0.04 53.25
C TYR A 739 3.50 -1.43 53.06
N VAL A 740 3.56 -1.91 51.81
CA VAL A 740 4.09 -3.25 51.48
C VAL A 740 5.48 -3.09 50.86
N GLU A 741 6.51 -3.69 51.47
CA GLU A 741 7.85 -3.77 50.85
C GLU A 741 7.89 -4.87 49.77
N ILE A 742 8.39 -4.52 48.59
CA ILE A 742 8.45 -5.41 47.43
C ILE A 742 9.70 -6.30 47.54
N SER A 743 9.53 -7.62 47.64
CA SER A 743 10.60 -8.57 47.32
C SER A 743 10.41 -9.10 45.91
N THR A 744 11.34 -8.79 45.03
CA THR A 744 11.44 -9.34 43.68
C THR A 744 11.73 -10.84 43.76
N GLU A 745 10.71 -11.66 43.60
CA GLU A 745 10.73 -13.04 43.06
C GLU A 745 9.44 -13.73 43.49
N ILE A 746 8.69 -14.29 42.53
CA ILE A 746 8.33 -15.72 42.47
C ILE A 746 7.63 -15.98 41.13
N GLY A 747 8.12 -17.00 40.43
CA GLY A 747 7.57 -17.51 39.18
C GLY A 747 6.42 -18.50 39.38
N VAL A 748 5.69 -18.68 38.28
CA VAL A 748 4.50 -19.51 38.14
C VAL A 748 4.87 -20.99 37.99
N TYR A 749 4.16 -21.89 38.66
CA TYR A 749 4.11 -23.30 38.26
C TYR A 749 2.76 -23.96 38.59
N SER A 750 2.22 -24.68 37.60
CA SER A 750 0.93 -25.37 37.61
C SER A 750 1.03 -26.80 38.14
N ASN A 751 -0.04 -27.32 38.75
CA ASN A 751 -0.42 -28.72 38.48
C ASN A 751 -1.87 -29.08 38.84
N ASN A 752 -2.50 -29.72 37.86
CA ASN A 752 -3.78 -30.41 37.87
C ASN A 752 -4.01 -31.34 39.07
N SER A 753 -5.26 -31.46 39.53
CA SER A 753 -5.88 -32.79 39.70
C SER A 753 -7.40 -32.82 39.98
N LEU A 754 -8.13 -33.35 38.98
CA LEU A 754 -9.02 -34.52 39.07
C LEU A 754 -10.52 -34.40 39.48
N PHE A 755 -11.34 -34.86 38.52
CA PHE A 755 -12.65 -35.57 38.55
C PHE A 755 -13.98 -34.80 38.36
N THR A 756 -14.51 -34.97 37.13
CA THR A 756 -15.91 -35.20 36.73
C THR A 756 -16.96 -34.10 36.97
N ALA A 757 -17.09 -33.20 35.99
CA ALA A 757 -18.36 -32.56 35.63
C ALA A 757 -18.31 -32.10 34.16
N SER A 758 -19.44 -32.19 33.46
CA SER A 758 -19.60 -31.96 32.01
C SER A 758 -20.10 -30.54 31.70
N ASP A 759 -19.51 -29.53 32.33
CA ASP A 759 -19.72 -28.12 32.05
C ASP A 759 -18.35 -27.43 32.16
N TRP A 760 -18.11 -26.43 31.32
CA TRP A 760 -16.94 -25.56 31.44
C TRP A 760 -16.93 -24.94 32.84
N VAL A 761 -15.88 -25.20 33.62
CA VAL A 761 -15.63 -24.50 34.89
C VAL A 761 -14.40 -23.65 34.68
N ALA A 762 -14.57 -22.32 34.80
CA ALA A 762 -13.46 -21.38 34.89
C ALA A 762 -12.57 -21.75 36.08
N VAL A 763 -11.27 -21.89 35.86
CA VAL A 763 -10.31 -21.95 36.97
C VAL A 763 -10.07 -20.50 37.38
N GLN A 764 -10.69 -20.08 38.48
CA GLN A 764 -10.48 -18.76 39.07
C GLN A 764 -9.31 -18.85 40.05
N GLU A 765 -8.16 -18.26 39.72
CA GLU A 765 -7.07 -18.04 40.66
C GLU A 765 -7.20 -16.65 41.28
N SER A 766 -7.15 -16.54 42.61
CA SER A 766 -7.22 -15.26 43.33
C SER A 766 -5.91 -15.02 44.08
N PRO A 767 -5.19 -13.92 43.83
CA PRO A 767 -4.02 -13.57 44.63
C PRO A 767 -4.43 -13.37 46.10
N TYR A 768 -3.54 -13.61 47.08
CA TYR A 768 -3.81 -13.44 48.51
C TYR A 768 -2.58 -12.91 49.26
N ILE A 769 -2.80 -12.30 50.43
CA ILE A 769 -1.75 -12.02 51.42
C ILE A 769 -1.98 -12.82 52.70
N THR A 770 -0.92 -13.30 53.34
CA THR A 770 -1.02 -14.06 54.60
C THR A 770 -0.75 -13.17 55.80
N ILE A 771 -1.69 -13.11 56.76
CA ILE A 771 -1.54 -12.38 58.03
C ILE A 771 -1.81 -13.34 59.19
N ASP A 772 -0.89 -13.43 60.15
CA ASP A 772 -0.96 -14.34 61.32
C ASP A 772 -1.26 -15.82 60.96
N GLY A 773 -0.81 -16.26 59.78
CA GLY A 773 -1.00 -17.63 59.28
C GLY A 773 -2.36 -17.90 58.64
N VAL A 774 -3.13 -16.85 58.32
CA VAL A 774 -4.39 -16.92 57.60
C VAL A 774 -4.27 -16.16 56.28
N ASP A 775 -4.70 -16.79 55.19
CA ASP A 775 -4.67 -16.22 53.84
C ASP A 775 -5.91 -15.36 53.60
N TYR A 776 -5.68 -14.10 53.22
CA TYR A 776 -6.71 -13.12 52.88
C TYR A 776 -6.64 -12.86 51.37
N PRO A 777 -7.67 -13.23 50.60
CA PRO A 777 -7.68 -13.00 49.16
C PRO A 777 -7.60 -11.51 48.86
N ILE A 778 -6.64 -11.14 48.02
CA ILE A 778 -6.57 -9.85 47.36
C ILE A 778 -7.67 -9.89 46.30
N VAL A 779 -8.72 -9.13 46.56
CA VAL A 779 -9.79 -8.93 45.58
C VAL A 779 -9.24 -8.01 44.49
N VAL A 780 -8.59 -8.60 43.48
CA VAL A 780 -8.48 -7.97 42.17
C VAL A 780 -9.88 -8.08 41.58
N ARG A 781 -10.55 -6.95 41.42
CA ARG A 781 -11.98 -6.94 41.11
C ARG A 781 -12.22 -7.22 39.62
N GLU A 782 -11.88 -8.41 39.14
CA GLU A 782 -12.29 -8.91 37.83
C GLU A 782 -13.79 -8.82 37.69
N ILE A 783 -14.28 -7.78 37.01
CA ILE A 783 -15.69 -7.71 36.64
C ILE A 783 -15.79 -6.95 35.32
N SER A 784 -16.21 -7.55 34.20
CA SER A 784 -16.29 -8.95 33.79
C SER A 784 -16.83 -8.89 32.36
N TYR A 785 -15.97 -9.28 31.42
CA TYR A 785 -16.14 -9.57 29.99
C TYR A 785 -17.13 -8.74 29.18
#